data_AF-A0A8B3ETH5-F1
#
_entry.id   AF-A0A8B3ETH5-F1
#
_cell.length_a   1.000
_cell.length_b   1.000
_cell.length_c   1.000
_cell.angle_alpha   90.00
_cell.angle_beta   90.00
_cell.angle_gamma   90.00
#
_symmetry.space_group_name_H-M   'P 1'
#
loop_
_entity.id
_entity.type
_entity.pdbx_description
1 polymer ?
#
loop_
_entity_poly.entity_id
_entity_poly.type
_entity_poly.pdbx_seq_one_letter_code
_entity_poly.pdbx_strand_id
1 'polypeptide(L)'
;MKVKWKPIQGLVSLGVGLLLFSSIAPSAAAFTVQQSVTNENNVSVNIKQIDNFKNLFASVHAKPSDSLAQTLVSVLSHDKVGENGNLTVFASVRDVLKYSYPNATEDQLNGLTINGEQAVNWLHHVGYTATLVNRPLTTDEIKKELDASDPIIPILTNQNKDNWLDDSLAGVLYAHDDVEAGTEKLHKSFIETIGLGEAMVEDGQEAQPITFPDQSGAIDPIQSNDKYLWAQTIMNVKQDPSATNVQTLNTNTKNGVFASKVTNAGTSSTVEFTDPLLNGLKNKVPDSPAITFSASAQNKGWLPESKYGAPVDPGSGLRIEAMKASLYHLPQGESGGVSYTAFVQNTGWQAEQSNGGVAGTTGKALRMEAIKMRLTGSLAQKYSITYAVYVEGKGWTAYSKDNAMAGTTGQSRKITALSVYLQKKKLPKAPSDETKRSAVALVNLYEDAAHQKTVADLETFAGVSPTAAITSKQVMDWYHYLGLVFDTQNGRFSKAKSMSVNKSGRLYYTFLKAKTAPDNIQNWGMIGMGYNDNSFSYSPQQSFLNEDFAPSMYWSLRAKETSSQANDRMKTYDYDHIYTNDEQGKQASEYEEEVTLYNIRAKESTDTVNVNTPIDSPQSPATPVNAINAAYHPLAHFIPSGTQGQEPWCSEYISASAINTVNQITAATPQESRVTAQGVMQAFYPNVGLDQLKTMSGVNIDEYLKAIQSKYQVTADVENRTLSFDEVKKELDAGQMIQMDAYDQNETLPKGSEGNEGHALAIVGYILPADGDTRKHAPYYEVWNPWWGNTFYVSSKATYFNLAGTQYKWARTWHNWRKVTTSATTKTAPVIAQQKVASAPNPEAIKVKTLPKMSPKVALYNPKTPNPTDYLFKASPLPQNNVFKGLVSEMGSETSCKNYFTNETFGYAESKNGGYYVRARLGSNIKISPAGSLTRSFENDVDAMRNDRNTILAGASVAIFVAIAGLISGGALSVVITSVLATVGLSGISASSFLYCVNDFSSRAVDAVLTWRDMDNVN
;
A
#
# COMPACT_ATOMS: atom_id res chain seq x y z
N MET A 1 52.06 43.60 -12.40
CA MET A 1 52.24 42.68 -13.56
C MET A 1 50.90 42.52 -14.27
N LYS A 2 50.86 42.03 -15.53
CA LYS A 2 49.65 41.97 -16.36
C LYS A 2 49.13 40.54 -16.62
N VAL A 3 47.81 40.42 -16.57
CA VAL A 3 46.88 39.49 -17.26
C VAL A 3 47.47 38.50 -18.30
N LYS A 4 47.13 37.20 -18.15
CA LYS A 4 46.50 36.26 -19.14
C LYS A 4 46.38 34.86 -18.49
N TRP A 5 45.24 34.14 -18.47
CA TRP A 5 44.31 33.58 -19.49
C TRP A 5 44.72 32.19 -20.05
N LYS A 6 43.74 31.27 -20.08
CA LYS A 6 43.77 29.92 -20.73
C LYS A 6 43.84 30.05 -22.28
N PRO A 7 44.08 28.99 -23.09
CA PRO A 7 43.18 27.84 -23.34
C PRO A 7 43.90 26.48 -23.02
N ILE A 8 43.74 25.26 -23.58
CA ILE A 8 43.11 24.64 -24.77
C ILE A 8 42.33 23.33 -24.41
N GLN A 9 41.72 22.70 -25.43
CA GLN A 9 40.96 21.44 -25.56
C GLN A 9 41.77 20.13 -25.32
N GLY A 10 41.22 18.90 -25.33
CA GLY A 10 39.82 18.43 -25.46
C GLY A 10 39.64 17.19 -26.39
N LEU A 11 38.45 16.56 -26.37
CA LEU A 11 37.99 15.39 -27.17
C LEU A 11 38.69 14.04 -26.80
N VAL A 12 38.02 12.89 -26.55
CA VAL A 12 36.90 12.15 -27.21
C VAL A 12 37.35 11.26 -28.37
N SER A 13 37.28 9.94 -28.16
CA SER A 13 37.20 8.92 -29.22
C SER A 13 36.41 7.69 -28.74
N LEU A 14 35.22 7.48 -29.32
CA LEU A 14 34.45 6.24 -29.18
C LEU A 14 35.07 5.13 -30.05
N GLY A 15 34.97 3.87 -29.62
CA GLY A 15 35.36 2.69 -30.40
C GLY A 15 34.53 1.48 -29.96
N VAL A 16 33.73 0.92 -30.87
CA VAL A 16 32.79 -0.17 -30.57
C VAL A 16 33.48 -1.53 -30.72
N GLY A 17 33.27 -2.42 -29.76
CA GLY A 17 33.74 -3.82 -29.76
C GLY A 17 32.64 -4.76 -29.28
N LEU A 18 31.60 -4.94 -30.09
CA LEU A 18 30.45 -5.79 -29.78
C LEU A 18 30.70 -7.20 -30.33
N LEU A 19 30.68 -8.24 -29.49
CA LEU A 19 30.19 -9.60 -29.79
C LEU A 19 30.42 -10.62 -28.63
N LEU A 20 29.47 -11.55 -28.50
CA LEU A 20 29.56 -12.86 -27.82
C LEU A 20 29.92 -12.90 -26.32
N PHE A 21 28.89 -12.78 -25.48
CA PHE A 21 28.80 -13.57 -24.24
C PHE A 21 27.47 -14.32 -24.17
N SER A 22 27.53 -15.62 -24.48
CA SER A 22 26.60 -16.61 -23.93
C SER A 22 27.11 -17.06 -22.55
N SER A 23 26.24 -17.74 -21.79
CA SER A 23 26.48 -18.35 -20.46
C SER A 23 26.75 -17.42 -19.27
N ILE A 24 25.80 -17.45 -18.33
CA ILE A 24 25.93 -17.21 -16.87
C ILE A 24 26.48 -15.84 -16.45
N ALA A 25 25.56 -14.93 -16.09
CA ALA A 25 25.87 -13.81 -15.20
C ALA A 25 25.93 -14.29 -13.73
N PRO A 26 26.81 -13.75 -12.88
CA PRO A 26 26.80 -14.04 -11.45
C PRO A 26 25.56 -13.42 -10.76
N SER A 27 25.11 -14.05 -9.68
CA SER A 27 24.00 -13.55 -8.87
C SER A 27 24.29 -12.19 -8.25
N ALA A 28 23.43 -11.19 -8.51
CA ALA A 28 23.39 -9.99 -7.68
C ALA A 28 22.96 -10.37 -6.25
N ALA A 29 23.56 -9.73 -5.23
CA ALA A 29 23.20 -9.98 -3.84
C ALA A 29 21.76 -9.49 -3.54
N ALA A 30 21.02 -10.29 -2.78
CA ALA A 30 19.63 -10.06 -2.40
C ALA A 30 19.44 -8.80 -1.51
N PHE A 31 20.39 -8.60 -0.60
CA PHE A 31 20.42 -7.49 0.35
C PHE A 31 21.66 -6.64 0.09
N THR A 32 21.64 -5.39 0.56
CA THR A 32 22.76 -4.44 0.41
C THR A 32 23.36 -4.14 1.77
N VAL A 33 24.68 -4.25 1.86
CA VAL A 33 25.45 -3.97 3.07
C VAL A 33 26.29 -2.71 2.90
N GLN A 34 26.17 -1.80 3.86
CA GLN A 34 27.11 -0.70 4.02
C GLN A 34 28.21 -1.09 5.00
N GLN A 35 29.44 -0.70 4.65
CA GLN A 35 30.58 -0.68 5.55
C GLN A 35 31.00 0.77 5.80
N SER A 36 30.95 1.21 7.05
CA SER A 36 31.39 2.55 7.47
C SER A 36 32.64 2.44 8.33
N VAL A 37 33.79 2.89 7.80
CA VAL A 37 35.09 2.89 8.51
C VAL A 37 35.50 4.33 8.84
N THR A 38 35.68 4.62 10.13
CA THR A 38 36.07 5.93 10.66
C THR A 38 37.27 5.77 11.58
N ASN A 39 38.29 6.63 11.44
CA ASN A 39 39.53 6.57 12.23
C ASN A 39 39.92 7.96 12.74
N GLU A 40 39.82 8.20 14.05
CA GLU A 40 40.25 9.45 14.69
C GLU A 40 40.90 9.19 16.06
N ASN A 41 42.00 9.88 16.37
CA ASN A 41 42.58 9.97 17.73
C ASN A 41 42.83 8.61 18.43
N ASN A 42 43.38 7.62 17.71
CA ASN A 42 43.59 6.22 18.14
C ASN A 42 42.31 5.42 18.43
N VAL A 43 41.15 5.90 17.94
CA VAL A 43 39.90 5.14 17.87
C VAL A 43 39.60 4.78 16.41
N SER A 44 39.40 3.49 16.17
CA SER A 44 38.89 2.91 14.92
C SER A 44 37.45 2.47 15.16
N VAL A 45 36.55 2.80 14.24
CA VAL A 45 35.15 2.33 14.22
C VAL A 45 34.86 1.78 12.83
N ASN A 46 34.58 0.48 12.75
CA ASN A 46 34.17 -0.20 11.52
C ASN A 46 32.79 -0.85 11.73
N ILE A 47 31.74 -0.26 11.16
CA ILE A 47 30.36 -0.78 11.24
C ILE A 47 30.03 -1.49 9.92
N LYS A 48 29.55 -2.73 10.00
CA LYS A 48 28.92 -3.48 8.90
C LYS A 48 27.43 -3.60 9.17
N GLN A 49 26.59 -3.21 8.21
CA GLN A 49 25.15 -3.17 8.39
C GLN A 49 24.40 -3.57 7.10
N ILE A 50 23.39 -4.43 7.20
CA ILE A 50 22.37 -4.62 6.14
C ILE A 50 21.40 -3.43 6.19
N ASP A 51 21.39 -2.60 5.15
CA ASP A 51 20.61 -1.35 5.11
C ASP A 51 19.11 -1.59 5.23
N ASN A 52 18.61 -2.58 4.47
CA ASN A 52 17.17 -2.86 4.35
C ASN A 52 16.54 -3.39 5.66
N PHE A 53 17.33 -3.73 6.68
CA PHE A 53 16.84 -4.30 7.94
C PHE A 53 16.86 -3.30 9.10
N LYS A 54 17.25 -2.04 8.89
CA LYS A 54 17.13 -1.01 9.94
C LYS A 54 15.70 -0.53 10.09
N ASN A 55 15.13 -0.63 11.29
CA ASN A 55 13.72 -0.36 11.57
C ASN A 55 12.77 -1.34 10.85
N LEU A 56 13.23 -2.58 10.59
CA LEU A 56 12.47 -3.63 9.90
C LEU A 56 11.09 -3.89 10.53
N PHE A 57 10.96 -3.64 11.84
CA PHE A 57 9.74 -3.86 12.60
C PHE A 57 9.00 -2.58 13.02
N ALA A 58 9.47 -1.38 12.65
CA ALA A 58 8.93 -0.09 13.12
C ALA A 58 7.52 0.27 12.63
N SER A 59 6.87 -0.59 11.84
CA SER A 59 5.43 -0.51 11.53
C SER A 59 4.78 -1.90 11.50
N VAL A 60 5.39 -2.89 12.15
CA VAL A 60 4.96 -4.29 12.16
C VAL A 60 4.24 -4.59 13.47
N HIS A 61 2.91 -4.62 13.41
CA HIS A 61 2.07 -5.11 14.51
C HIS A 61 1.77 -6.60 14.29
N ALA A 62 2.36 -7.45 15.12
CA ALA A 62 2.12 -8.90 15.13
C ALA A 62 1.87 -9.38 16.56
N LYS A 63 1.26 -10.56 16.71
CA LYS A 63 1.09 -11.18 18.03
C LYS A 63 2.42 -11.76 18.53
N PRO A 64 2.61 -11.95 19.85
CA PRO A 64 3.70 -12.74 20.42
C PRO A 64 3.92 -14.09 19.69
N SER A 65 2.82 -14.83 19.47
CA SER A 65 2.81 -16.12 18.76
C SER A 65 3.31 -16.06 17.31
N ASP A 66 3.19 -14.89 16.68
CA ASP A 66 3.46 -14.73 15.26
C ASP A 66 4.95 -14.39 15.00
N SER A 67 5.74 -14.14 16.06
CA SER A 67 7.08 -13.54 15.98
C SER A 67 8.00 -14.16 14.93
N LEU A 68 8.26 -15.47 14.97
CA LEU A 68 9.11 -16.14 13.97
C LEU A 68 8.51 -16.07 12.55
N ALA A 69 7.21 -16.33 12.39
CA ALA A 69 6.56 -16.28 11.08
C ALA A 69 6.57 -14.87 10.48
N GLN A 70 6.39 -13.83 11.30
CA GLN A 70 6.44 -12.44 10.88
C GLN A 70 7.88 -12.01 10.56
N THR A 71 8.87 -12.43 11.34
CA THR A 71 10.29 -12.14 11.06
C THR A 71 10.74 -12.72 9.72
N LEU A 72 10.30 -13.94 9.36
CA LEU A 72 10.53 -14.52 8.02
C LEU A 72 9.90 -13.64 6.91
N VAL A 73 8.64 -13.24 7.08
CA VAL A 73 7.91 -12.38 6.13
C VAL A 73 8.55 -11.00 5.97
N SER A 74 8.96 -10.38 7.08
CA SER A 74 9.65 -9.09 7.06
C SER A 74 10.99 -9.18 6.33
N VAL A 75 11.78 -10.24 6.56
CA VAL A 75 13.04 -10.48 5.84
C VAL A 75 12.81 -10.65 4.33
N LEU A 76 11.89 -11.52 3.91
CA LEU A 76 11.65 -11.77 2.48
C LEU A 76 11.04 -10.57 1.74
N SER A 77 10.21 -9.76 2.41
CA SER A 77 9.64 -8.53 1.81
C SER A 77 10.69 -7.42 1.54
N HIS A 78 11.91 -7.58 2.05
CA HIS A 78 13.02 -6.63 1.92
C HIS A 78 14.15 -7.13 0.99
N ASP A 79 13.98 -8.30 0.35
CA ASP A 79 14.83 -8.79 -0.75
C ASP A 79 14.53 -8.01 -2.05
N LYS A 80 15.58 -7.67 -2.81
CA LYS A 80 15.52 -6.83 -4.02
C LYS A 80 16.26 -7.43 -5.24
N VAL A 81 16.36 -8.77 -5.39
CA VAL A 81 17.03 -9.39 -6.57
C VAL A 81 16.48 -8.89 -7.93
N GLY A 82 17.38 -8.55 -8.85
CA GLY A 82 17.08 -7.98 -10.17
C GLY A 82 17.32 -8.90 -11.38
N GLU A 83 17.25 -8.28 -12.57
CA GLU A 83 17.52 -8.78 -13.94
C GLU A 83 16.79 -10.03 -14.47
N ASN A 84 16.33 -10.96 -13.64
CA ASN A 84 15.30 -11.96 -14.00
C ASN A 84 14.08 -11.91 -13.06
N GLY A 85 13.92 -10.80 -12.33
CA GLY A 85 12.97 -10.64 -11.22
C GLY A 85 11.52 -11.04 -11.56
N ASN A 86 11.04 -12.09 -10.90
CA ASN A 86 9.62 -12.49 -10.84
C ASN A 86 9.25 -13.27 -9.55
N LEU A 87 10.12 -13.23 -8.52
CA LEU A 87 9.78 -13.58 -7.14
C LEU A 87 10.22 -12.47 -6.19
N THR A 88 9.36 -11.48 -6.01
CA THR A 88 9.20 -10.94 -4.65
C THR A 88 8.29 -11.93 -3.93
N VAL A 89 8.80 -12.63 -2.91
CA VAL A 89 7.94 -13.49 -2.08
C VAL A 89 7.14 -12.61 -1.14
N PHE A 90 6.01 -12.15 -1.65
CA PHE A 90 4.96 -11.63 -0.81
C PHE A 90 4.25 -12.82 -0.15
N ALA A 91 4.33 -12.85 1.17
CA ALA A 91 3.63 -13.79 2.03
C ALA A 91 3.11 -13.04 3.25
N SER A 92 2.09 -13.60 3.88
CA SER A 92 1.63 -13.19 5.21
C SER A 92 1.99 -14.26 6.24
N VAL A 93 1.95 -13.91 7.53
CA VAL A 93 2.01 -14.88 8.64
C VAL A 93 1.02 -16.04 8.43
N ARG A 94 -0.16 -15.79 7.84
CA ARG A 94 -1.14 -16.84 7.55
C ARG A 94 -0.69 -17.82 6.47
N ASP A 95 0.12 -17.41 5.50
CA ASP A 95 0.64 -18.32 4.47
C ASP A 95 1.74 -19.23 5.05
N VAL A 96 2.56 -18.71 5.98
CA VAL A 96 3.52 -19.50 6.76
C VAL A 96 2.79 -20.54 7.62
N LEU A 97 1.80 -20.09 8.42
CA LEU A 97 1.04 -20.96 9.32
C LEU A 97 0.18 -21.99 8.56
N LYS A 98 -0.47 -21.63 7.44
CA LYS A 98 -1.22 -22.57 6.60
C LYS A 98 -0.32 -23.62 5.95
N TYR A 99 0.91 -23.28 5.58
CA TYR A 99 1.87 -24.27 5.10
C TYR A 99 2.30 -25.24 6.23
N SER A 100 2.60 -24.72 7.42
CA SER A 100 3.00 -25.54 8.57
C SER A 100 1.84 -26.37 9.15
N TYR A 101 0.59 -25.93 8.99
CA TYR A 101 -0.62 -26.54 9.56
C TYR A 101 -1.79 -26.57 8.55
N PRO A 102 -1.69 -27.35 7.45
CA PRO A 102 -2.64 -27.30 6.33
C PRO A 102 -4.07 -27.75 6.64
N ASN A 103 -4.30 -28.36 7.81
CA ASN A 103 -5.61 -28.81 8.28
C ASN A 103 -6.21 -27.92 9.38
N ALA A 104 -5.56 -26.81 9.75
CA ALA A 104 -6.04 -25.90 10.80
C ALA A 104 -7.13 -24.96 10.27
N THR A 105 -8.14 -24.66 11.10
CA THR A 105 -9.14 -23.61 10.82
C THR A 105 -8.54 -22.22 11.03
N GLU A 106 -9.15 -21.17 10.45
CA GLU A 106 -8.73 -19.77 10.69
C GLU A 106 -8.70 -19.40 12.18
N ASP A 107 -9.61 -19.95 12.98
CA ASP A 107 -9.63 -19.76 14.43
C ASP A 107 -8.46 -20.48 15.13
N GLN A 108 -8.06 -21.67 14.67
CA GLN A 108 -6.89 -22.38 15.18
C GLN A 108 -5.57 -21.68 14.77
N LEU A 109 -5.49 -21.17 13.54
CA LEU A 109 -4.35 -20.38 13.04
C LEU A 109 -4.10 -19.09 13.85
N ASN A 110 -5.02 -18.65 14.72
CA ASN A 110 -4.80 -17.50 15.59
C ASN A 110 -3.83 -17.74 16.75
N GLY A 111 -3.48 -18.99 17.06
CA GLY A 111 -2.64 -19.35 18.21
C GLY A 111 -1.57 -20.41 17.96
N LEU A 112 -1.41 -20.84 16.71
CA LEU A 112 -0.31 -21.71 16.29
C LEU A 112 0.95 -20.86 16.10
N THR A 113 2.05 -21.27 16.73
CA THR A 113 3.40 -20.74 16.49
C THR A 113 4.12 -21.63 15.47
N ILE A 114 5.36 -21.30 15.08
CA ILE A 114 6.24 -22.22 14.35
C ILE A 114 7.61 -22.31 15.02
N ASN A 115 8.29 -23.44 14.82
CA ASN A 115 9.69 -23.64 15.20
C ASN A 115 10.65 -23.39 14.03
N GLY A 116 11.95 -23.40 14.30
CA GLY A 116 13.00 -23.17 13.29
C GLY A 116 13.05 -24.18 12.14
N GLU A 117 12.57 -25.41 12.33
CA GLU A 117 12.52 -26.43 11.26
C GLU A 117 11.34 -26.16 10.32
N GLN A 118 10.17 -25.83 10.86
CA GLN A 118 9.00 -25.39 10.09
C GLN A 118 9.30 -24.11 9.31
N ALA A 119 10.03 -23.16 9.92
CA ALA A 119 10.51 -21.94 9.27
C ALA A 119 11.40 -22.24 8.05
N VAL A 120 12.41 -23.11 8.20
CA VAL A 120 13.31 -23.48 7.10
C VAL A 120 12.59 -24.27 6.00
N ASN A 121 11.72 -25.22 6.36
CA ASN A 121 10.89 -25.95 5.40
C ASN A 121 9.97 -25.01 4.60
N TRP A 122 9.43 -23.97 5.24
CA TRP A 122 8.65 -22.94 4.54
C TRP A 122 9.50 -22.08 3.60
N LEU A 123 10.69 -21.66 4.02
CA LEU A 123 11.65 -20.93 3.15
C LEU A 123 11.98 -21.77 1.90
N HIS A 124 12.26 -23.06 2.07
CA HIS A 124 12.51 -23.98 0.95
C HIS A 124 11.29 -24.06 0.01
N HIS A 125 10.08 -24.15 0.56
CA HIS A 125 8.84 -24.19 -0.23
C HIS A 125 8.60 -22.91 -1.06
N VAL A 126 8.91 -21.72 -0.52
CA VAL A 126 8.80 -20.44 -1.27
C VAL A 126 9.99 -20.15 -2.19
N GLY A 127 10.93 -21.08 -2.33
CA GLY A 127 12.03 -21.01 -3.29
C GLY A 127 13.31 -20.37 -2.75
N TYR A 128 13.55 -20.45 -1.45
CA TYR A 128 14.77 -19.97 -0.79
C TYR A 128 15.52 -21.13 -0.14
N THR A 129 16.84 -21.23 -0.36
CA THR A 129 17.67 -22.02 0.57
C THR A 129 17.69 -21.33 1.93
N ALA A 130 17.76 -22.14 2.99
CA ALA A 130 17.99 -21.68 4.35
C ALA A 130 18.55 -22.83 5.19
N THR A 131 19.33 -22.51 6.22
CA THR A 131 19.97 -23.47 7.13
C THR A 131 19.61 -23.13 8.57
N LEU A 132 19.11 -24.12 9.32
CA LEU A 132 18.91 -24.02 10.77
C LEU A 132 20.17 -24.49 11.51
N VAL A 133 20.67 -23.67 12.43
CA VAL A 133 21.79 -23.97 13.32
C VAL A 133 21.31 -23.95 14.76
N ASN A 134 21.50 -25.05 15.50
CA ASN A 134 21.02 -25.20 16.88
C ASN A 134 21.99 -24.61 17.92
N ARG A 135 22.42 -23.36 17.68
CA ARG A 135 23.22 -22.52 18.58
C ARG A 135 23.23 -21.05 18.09
N PRO A 136 23.70 -20.12 18.93
CA PRO A 136 24.24 -18.83 18.49
C PRO A 136 25.35 -18.98 17.46
N LEU A 137 25.54 -17.97 16.63
CA LEU A 137 26.76 -17.79 15.83
C LEU A 137 27.88 -17.19 16.68
N THR A 138 29.13 -17.37 16.27
CA THR A 138 30.27 -16.61 16.82
C THR A 138 30.43 -15.27 16.12
N THR A 139 31.14 -14.31 16.73
CA THR A 139 31.60 -13.05 16.11
C THR A 139 32.09 -13.23 14.67
N ASP A 140 32.99 -14.20 14.42
CA ASP A 140 33.57 -14.45 13.09
C ASP A 140 32.53 -14.92 12.07
N GLU A 141 31.56 -15.74 12.51
CA GLU A 141 30.45 -16.19 11.66
C GLU A 141 29.49 -15.03 11.36
N ILE A 142 29.15 -14.21 12.36
CA ILE A 142 28.32 -13.01 12.19
C ILE A 142 28.97 -12.04 11.19
N LYS A 143 30.26 -11.74 11.35
CA LYS A 143 31.04 -10.90 10.43
C LYS A 143 31.03 -11.46 9.00
N LYS A 144 31.19 -12.78 8.85
CA LYS A 144 31.21 -13.47 7.55
C LYS A 144 29.85 -13.43 6.83
N GLU A 145 28.74 -13.71 7.51
CA GLU A 145 27.42 -13.68 6.87
C GLU A 145 27.00 -12.23 6.56
N LEU A 146 27.34 -11.26 7.43
CA LEU A 146 27.16 -9.83 7.11
C LEU A 146 28.02 -9.39 5.91
N ASP A 147 29.28 -9.83 5.78
CA ASP A 147 30.09 -9.56 4.57
C ASP A 147 29.48 -10.15 3.28
N ALA A 148 28.77 -11.27 3.39
CA ALA A 148 28.06 -11.90 2.28
C ALA A 148 26.71 -11.21 1.94
N SER A 149 26.26 -10.25 2.77
CA SER A 149 24.89 -9.69 2.74
C SER A 149 23.79 -10.72 3.01
N ASP A 150 24.08 -11.70 3.87
CA ASP A 150 23.19 -12.81 4.19
C ASP A 150 22.36 -12.53 5.46
N PRO A 151 21.02 -12.72 5.44
CA PRO A 151 20.19 -12.54 6.63
C PRO A 151 20.53 -13.55 7.74
N ILE A 152 20.74 -13.01 8.95
CA ILE A 152 20.91 -13.78 10.18
C ILE A 152 19.64 -13.58 11.02
N ILE A 153 18.88 -14.66 11.21
CA ILE A 153 17.63 -14.65 12.00
C ILE A 153 17.88 -15.43 13.31
N PRO A 154 18.24 -14.75 14.41
CA PRO A 154 18.30 -15.37 15.74
C PRO A 154 16.90 -15.75 16.23
N ILE A 155 16.77 -16.99 16.71
CA ILE A 155 15.61 -17.48 17.47
C ILE A 155 16.00 -17.49 18.95
N LEU A 156 15.18 -16.81 19.75
CA LEU A 156 15.39 -16.50 21.14
C LEU A 156 14.34 -17.21 22.01
N THR A 157 14.79 -17.80 23.13
CA THR A 157 13.94 -18.56 24.06
C THR A 157 13.91 -17.90 25.43
N ASN A 158 12.71 -17.63 25.93
CA ASN A 158 12.53 -16.87 27.17
C ASN A 158 12.92 -17.72 28.39
N GLN A 159 13.87 -17.22 29.19
CA GLN A 159 14.27 -17.91 30.42
C GLN A 159 13.24 -17.71 31.56
N ASN A 160 12.43 -16.66 31.49
CA ASN A 160 11.31 -16.41 32.39
C ASN A 160 10.04 -17.12 31.88
N LYS A 161 9.77 -18.31 32.43
CA LYS A 161 8.62 -19.16 32.04
C LYS A 161 7.24 -18.59 32.37
N ASP A 162 7.19 -17.43 33.02
CA ASP A 162 5.95 -16.68 33.22
C ASP A 162 5.43 -16.06 31.92
N ASN A 163 6.33 -15.63 31.02
CA ASN A 163 6.00 -15.08 29.70
C ASN A 163 6.32 -16.07 28.57
N TRP A 164 5.59 -17.19 28.61
CA TRP A 164 5.72 -18.33 27.69
C TRP A 164 5.21 -18.06 26.26
N LEU A 165 4.50 -16.95 26.01
CA LEU A 165 4.04 -16.59 24.68
C LEU A 165 5.19 -16.14 23.76
N ASP A 166 6.28 -15.62 24.34
CA ASP A 166 7.49 -15.19 23.64
C ASP A 166 8.61 -16.27 23.66
N ASP A 167 8.29 -17.54 23.97
CA ASP A 167 9.28 -18.64 24.07
C ASP A 167 9.92 -19.04 22.72
N SER A 168 9.49 -18.42 21.62
CA SER A 168 10.10 -18.50 20.28
C SER A 168 10.11 -17.13 19.59
N LEU A 169 10.42 -16.08 20.36
CA LEU A 169 10.74 -14.74 19.87
C LEU A 169 11.83 -14.81 18.80
N ALA A 170 11.65 -14.12 17.68
CA ALA A 170 12.64 -14.04 16.62
C ALA A 170 12.99 -12.59 16.27
N GLY A 171 14.27 -12.35 16.01
CA GLY A 171 14.78 -11.07 15.54
C GLY A 171 15.55 -11.18 14.24
N VAL A 172 16.16 -10.08 13.83
CA VAL A 172 17.15 -10.03 12.75
C VAL A 172 18.42 -9.39 13.31
N LEU A 173 19.55 -10.11 13.21
CA LEU A 173 20.85 -9.54 13.48
C LEU A 173 21.27 -8.75 12.23
N TYR A 174 21.16 -7.43 12.30
CA TYR A 174 21.24 -6.56 11.12
C TYR A 174 22.57 -5.82 10.98
N ALA A 175 23.35 -5.70 12.06
CA ALA A 175 24.63 -5.00 12.08
C ALA A 175 25.63 -5.59 13.09
N HIS A 176 26.91 -5.29 12.86
CA HIS A 176 28.00 -5.52 13.79
C HIS A 176 28.99 -4.33 13.78
N ASP A 177 29.50 -3.92 14.94
CA ASP A 177 30.55 -2.91 15.07
C ASP A 177 31.89 -3.48 15.58
N ASP A 178 32.97 -3.04 14.94
CA ASP A 178 34.35 -3.24 15.38
C ASP A 178 34.88 -1.88 15.88
N VAL A 179 34.75 -1.60 17.19
CA VAL A 179 35.38 -0.43 17.82
C VAL A 179 36.67 -0.82 18.54
N GLU A 180 37.79 -0.21 18.16
CA GLU A 180 39.10 -0.34 18.83
C GLU A 180 39.54 1.02 19.36
N ALA A 181 39.98 1.11 20.61
CA ALA A 181 40.45 2.33 21.25
C ALA A 181 41.79 2.08 21.97
N GLY A 182 42.91 2.24 21.26
CA GLY A 182 44.26 1.97 21.78
C GLY A 182 44.50 0.49 22.09
N THR A 183 44.24 0.07 23.34
CA THR A 183 44.28 -1.35 23.77
C THR A 183 42.91 -1.89 24.16
N GLU A 184 41.88 -1.05 24.21
CA GLU A 184 40.51 -1.45 24.52
C GLU A 184 39.78 -1.85 23.23
N LYS A 185 38.90 -2.85 23.34
CA LYS A 185 38.07 -3.37 22.26
C LYS A 185 36.62 -3.38 22.73
N LEU A 186 35.73 -2.82 21.92
CA LEU A 186 34.29 -2.84 22.10
C LEU A 186 33.71 -3.31 20.78
N HIS A 187 33.24 -4.55 20.74
CA HIS A 187 32.77 -5.20 19.51
C HIS A 187 31.38 -5.77 19.78
N LYS A 188 30.38 -5.36 19.00
CA LYS A 188 28.96 -5.63 19.29
C LYS A 188 28.17 -6.00 18.06
N SER A 189 27.27 -6.97 18.23
CA SER A 189 26.25 -7.33 17.25
C SER A 189 24.89 -6.77 17.69
N PHE A 190 24.08 -6.32 16.73
CA PHE A 190 22.79 -5.67 16.98
C PHE A 190 21.63 -6.53 16.44
N ILE A 191 20.69 -6.88 17.32
CA ILE A 191 19.52 -7.69 17.01
C ILE A 191 18.25 -6.83 17.19
N GLU A 192 17.54 -6.55 16.09
CA GLU A 192 16.21 -5.92 16.13
C GLU A 192 15.13 -7.01 16.29
N THR A 193 14.11 -6.75 17.11
CA THR A 193 12.98 -7.67 17.34
C THR A 193 11.63 -6.97 17.27
N ILE A 194 10.58 -7.73 16.94
CA ILE A 194 9.20 -7.25 17.03
C ILE A 194 8.85 -7.00 18.50
N GLY A 195 8.43 -5.78 18.83
CA GLY A 195 7.86 -5.43 20.13
C GLY A 195 8.85 -5.17 21.28
N LEU A 196 10.02 -5.81 21.31
CA LEU A 196 11.04 -5.59 22.35
C LEU A 196 12.19 -4.65 21.93
N GLY A 197 12.22 -4.22 20.66
CA GLY A 197 13.23 -3.28 20.17
C GLY A 197 14.57 -3.92 19.85
N GLU A 198 15.66 -3.20 20.11
CA GLU A 198 17.04 -3.59 19.76
C GLU A 198 17.82 -4.08 20.98
N ALA A 199 18.50 -5.22 20.85
CA ALA A 199 19.51 -5.67 21.82
C ALA A 199 20.92 -5.67 21.24
N MET A 200 21.89 -5.30 22.07
CA MET A 200 23.33 -5.44 21.81
C MET A 200 23.85 -6.75 22.40
N VAL A 201 24.73 -7.42 21.65
CA VAL A 201 25.44 -8.65 22.06
C VAL A 201 26.94 -8.43 21.89
N GLU A 202 27.71 -8.50 22.98
CA GLU A 202 29.17 -8.31 22.96
C GLU A 202 29.91 -9.60 22.55
N ASP A 203 31.10 -9.47 21.94
CA ASP A 203 31.93 -10.60 21.52
C ASP A 203 32.13 -11.66 22.64
N GLY A 204 31.86 -12.93 22.32
CA GLY A 204 31.92 -14.05 23.27
C GLY A 204 30.75 -14.13 24.26
N GLN A 205 29.79 -13.20 24.20
CA GLN A 205 28.55 -13.23 25.00
C GLN A 205 27.33 -13.75 24.22
N GLU A 206 27.50 -14.20 22.96
CA GLU A 206 26.40 -14.64 22.09
C GLU A 206 25.60 -15.83 22.65
N ALA A 207 26.24 -16.62 23.53
CA ALA A 207 25.63 -17.74 24.25
C ALA A 207 25.15 -17.40 25.68
N GLN A 208 25.12 -16.12 26.06
CA GLN A 208 24.59 -15.67 27.35
C GLN A 208 23.14 -15.15 27.21
N PRO A 209 22.35 -15.10 28.31
CA PRO A 209 21.00 -14.53 28.26
C PRO A 209 21.00 -13.02 28.00
N ILE A 210 20.46 -12.64 26.85
CA ILE A 210 20.31 -11.26 26.35
C ILE A 210 19.17 -10.57 27.13
N THR A 211 19.23 -9.24 27.27
CA THR A 211 18.17 -8.40 27.85
C THR A 211 17.94 -7.20 26.94
N PHE A 212 16.68 -6.84 26.68
CA PHE A 212 16.33 -5.72 25.80
C PHE A 212 16.15 -4.43 26.61
N PRO A 213 16.74 -3.28 26.23
CA PRO A 213 16.70 -2.05 27.01
C PRO A 213 15.32 -1.36 27.01
N ASP A 214 14.58 -1.44 25.91
CA ASP A 214 13.27 -0.79 25.74
C ASP A 214 12.13 -1.52 26.50
N GLN A 215 12.44 -2.66 27.15
CA GLN A 215 11.56 -3.40 28.05
C GLN A 215 10.83 -2.55 29.09
N SER A 216 11.41 -1.41 29.51
CA SER A 216 10.76 -0.49 30.46
C SER A 216 9.45 0.13 29.94
N GLY A 217 9.25 0.17 28.62
CA GLY A 217 8.00 0.60 27.96
C GLY A 217 7.03 -0.54 27.59
N ALA A 218 7.39 -1.80 27.84
CA ALA A 218 6.56 -2.95 27.49
C ALA A 218 5.19 -2.87 28.20
N ILE A 219 4.10 -3.17 27.47
CA ILE A 219 2.74 -2.99 27.99
C ILE A 219 2.49 -3.93 29.18
N ASP A 220 3.02 -5.15 29.13
CA ASP A 220 3.05 -6.07 30.27
C ASP A 220 4.41 -5.98 31.01
N PRO A 221 4.44 -5.48 32.26
CA PRO A 221 5.68 -5.31 33.03
C PRO A 221 6.31 -6.63 33.51
N ILE A 222 5.66 -7.78 33.32
CA ILE A 222 6.34 -9.08 33.51
C ILE A 222 7.44 -9.24 32.47
N GLN A 223 7.18 -8.82 31.22
CA GLN A 223 8.17 -8.83 30.13
C GLN A 223 9.39 -7.95 30.44
N SER A 224 9.27 -6.97 31.34
CA SER A 224 10.34 -6.01 31.65
C SER A 224 11.47 -6.55 32.53
N ASN A 225 11.47 -7.85 32.83
CA ASN A 225 12.51 -8.55 33.58
C ASN A 225 13.03 -9.78 32.82
N ASP A 226 12.56 -10.00 31.60
CA ASP A 226 12.78 -11.23 30.85
C ASP A 226 14.15 -11.26 30.20
N LYS A 227 14.80 -12.42 30.32
CA LYS A 227 16.08 -12.71 29.70
C LYS A 227 15.91 -13.75 28.62
N TYR A 228 16.48 -13.49 27.46
CA TYR A 228 16.28 -14.27 26.24
C TYR A 228 17.58 -14.96 25.88
N LEU A 229 17.58 -16.29 25.87
CA LEU A 229 18.73 -17.06 25.40
C LEU A 229 18.65 -17.24 23.89
N TRP A 230 19.69 -16.84 23.16
CA TRP A 230 19.80 -17.18 21.74
C TRP A 230 20.00 -18.70 21.61
N ALA A 231 18.98 -19.39 21.09
CA ALA A 231 18.90 -20.85 21.11
C ALA A 231 19.19 -21.47 19.73
N GLN A 232 18.70 -20.85 18.66
CA GLN A 232 18.91 -21.30 17.28
C GLN A 232 19.15 -20.10 16.36
N THR A 233 19.71 -20.34 15.18
CA THR A 233 19.88 -19.34 14.13
C THR A 233 19.39 -19.89 12.80
N ILE A 234 18.59 -19.13 12.06
CA ILE A 234 18.37 -19.39 10.62
C ILE A 234 19.32 -18.47 9.85
N MET A 235 20.09 -19.05 8.94
CA MET A 235 21.12 -18.39 8.14
C MET A 235 21.09 -18.88 6.68
N ASN A 236 21.90 -18.29 5.80
CA ASN A 236 21.94 -18.60 4.36
C ASN A 236 20.57 -18.45 3.67
N VAL A 237 19.72 -17.53 4.14
CA VAL A 237 18.42 -17.21 3.54
C VAL A 237 18.65 -16.51 2.19
N LYS A 238 18.60 -17.29 1.12
CA LYS A 238 18.96 -16.90 -0.25
C LYS A 238 17.96 -17.50 -1.23
N GLN A 239 17.59 -16.78 -2.29
CA GLN A 239 16.81 -17.38 -3.37
C GLN A 239 17.56 -18.62 -3.93
N ASP A 240 16.89 -19.77 -4.00
CA ASP A 240 17.47 -21.01 -4.51
C ASP A 240 17.68 -20.91 -6.03
N PRO A 241 18.93 -20.95 -6.54
CA PRO A 241 19.20 -20.89 -7.97
C PRO A 241 18.62 -22.10 -8.73
N SER A 242 18.45 -23.23 -8.04
CA SER A 242 17.89 -24.46 -8.60
C SER A 242 16.35 -24.50 -8.56
N ALA A 243 15.69 -23.65 -7.78
CA ALA A 243 14.25 -23.52 -7.80
C ALA A 243 13.76 -23.00 -9.17
N THR A 244 14.52 -22.12 -9.82
CA THR A 244 14.18 -21.50 -11.11
C THR A 244 14.37 -22.45 -12.30
N ASN A 245 13.46 -23.42 -12.41
CA ASN A 245 13.44 -24.41 -13.47
C ASN A 245 12.77 -23.82 -14.73
N VAL A 246 13.61 -23.43 -15.70
CA VAL A 246 13.21 -22.97 -17.02
C VAL A 246 13.20 -24.15 -18.01
N GLN A 247 12.00 -24.57 -18.43
CA GLN A 247 11.82 -25.51 -19.55
C GLN A 247 11.39 -24.75 -20.80
N THR A 248 12.16 -24.86 -21.88
CA THR A 248 11.76 -24.35 -23.20
C THR A 248 11.13 -25.49 -24.01
N LEU A 249 9.92 -25.26 -24.51
CA LEU A 249 9.28 -26.10 -25.52
C LEU A 249 9.57 -25.57 -26.93
N ASN A 250 9.70 -26.48 -27.90
CA ASN A 250 9.92 -26.15 -29.30
C ASN A 250 8.62 -26.29 -30.10
N THR A 251 8.45 -25.48 -31.15
CA THR A 251 7.29 -25.50 -32.04
C THR A 251 7.09 -26.85 -32.74
N ASN A 252 5.89 -27.40 -32.64
CA ASN A 252 5.36 -28.47 -33.47
C ASN A 252 3.86 -28.21 -33.72
N THR A 253 3.56 -27.38 -34.72
CA THR A 253 2.20 -26.95 -35.06
C THR A 253 1.28 -28.11 -35.45
N LYS A 254 1.79 -29.17 -36.08
CA LYS A 254 1.00 -30.39 -36.40
C LYS A 254 0.40 -31.02 -35.15
N ASN A 255 1.20 -31.13 -34.08
CA ASN A 255 0.73 -31.60 -32.79
C ASN A 255 0.02 -30.51 -31.97
N GLY A 256 0.02 -29.24 -32.41
CA GLY A 256 -0.58 -28.11 -31.69
C GLY A 256 0.27 -27.56 -30.54
N VAL A 257 1.58 -27.80 -30.57
CA VAL A 257 2.55 -27.28 -29.61
C VAL A 257 3.29 -26.08 -30.23
N PHE A 258 3.39 -24.99 -29.50
CA PHE A 258 4.10 -23.77 -29.89
C PHE A 258 5.29 -23.54 -28.97
N ALA A 259 6.29 -22.77 -29.43
CA ALA A 259 7.43 -22.44 -28.60
C ALA A 259 7.02 -21.60 -27.38
N SER A 260 7.43 -22.05 -26.19
CA SER A 260 7.08 -21.42 -24.92
C SER A 260 8.16 -21.65 -23.86
N LYS A 261 8.38 -20.63 -23.02
CA LYS A 261 9.20 -20.69 -21.81
C LYS A 261 8.28 -20.98 -20.62
N VAL A 262 8.38 -22.20 -20.06
CA VAL A 262 7.77 -22.55 -18.78
C VAL A 262 8.80 -22.25 -17.70
N THR A 263 8.45 -21.41 -16.71
CA THR A 263 9.28 -21.16 -15.54
C THR A 263 8.52 -21.61 -14.30
N ASN A 264 9.14 -22.42 -13.45
CA ASN A 264 8.66 -22.63 -12.09
C ASN A 264 9.76 -22.15 -11.15
N ALA A 265 9.42 -21.53 -10.03
CA ALA A 265 10.36 -21.05 -9.02
C ALA A 265 9.59 -20.81 -7.71
N GLY A 266 9.93 -21.55 -6.65
CA GLY A 266 9.17 -21.51 -5.39
C GLY A 266 7.67 -21.77 -5.61
N THR A 267 6.82 -20.93 -5.03
CA THR A 267 5.36 -20.93 -5.24
C THR A 267 4.91 -20.28 -6.56
N SER A 268 5.85 -19.78 -7.37
CA SER A 268 5.57 -19.13 -8.66
C SER A 268 5.66 -20.12 -9.83
N SER A 269 4.72 -19.99 -10.77
CA SER A 269 4.71 -20.73 -12.03
C SER A 269 4.25 -19.83 -13.16
N THR A 270 4.98 -19.78 -14.26
CA THR A 270 4.65 -18.96 -15.42
C THR A 270 4.81 -19.75 -16.71
N VAL A 271 4.01 -19.40 -17.72
CA VAL A 271 4.19 -19.85 -19.10
C VAL A 271 4.10 -18.63 -20.01
N GLU A 272 5.20 -18.35 -20.70
CA GLU A 272 5.33 -17.29 -21.70
C GLU A 272 5.45 -17.92 -23.10
N PHE A 273 4.58 -17.53 -24.03
CA PHE A 273 4.62 -18.03 -25.42
C PHE A 273 5.55 -17.18 -26.30
N THR A 274 6.72 -17.74 -26.60
CA THR A 274 7.82 -17.10 -27.34
C THR A 274 7.74 -17.31 -28.86
N ASP A 275 6.87 -18.20 -29.33
CA ASP A 275 6.70 -18.54 -30.74
C ASP A 275 6.35 -17.33 -31.63
N PRO A 276 7.13 -17.04 -32.70
CA PRO A 276 6.87 -15.95 -33.61
C PRO A 276 5.53 -16.05 -34.37
N LEU A 277 5.00 -17.26 -34.59
CA LEU A 277 3.70 -17.47 -35.26
C LEU A 277 2.56 -16.81 -34.46
N LEU A 278 2.68 -16.80 -33.13
CA LEU A 278 1.70 -16.27 -32.21
C LEU A 278 1.67 -14.73 -32.16
N ASN A 279 2.61 -14.04 -32.81
CA ASN A 279 2.60 -12.59 -32.92
C ASN A 279 1.39 -12.06 -33.74
N GLY A 280 0.79 -12.90 -34.60
CA GLY A 280 -0.48 -12.59 -35.25
C GLY A 280 -1.68 -12.63 -34.30
N LEU A 281 -1.59 -13.38 -33.20
CA LEU A 281 -2.65 -13.52 -32.19
C LEU A 281 -2.53 -12.54 -31.03
N LYS A 282 -1.33 -12.10 -30.65
CA LYS A 282 -1.12 -11.20 -29.50
C LYS A 282 -1.93 -9.90 -29.66
N ASN A 283 -2.59 -9.44 -28.59
CA ASN A 283 -3.26 -8.13 -28.57
C ASN A 283 -2.21 -7.04 -28.89
N LYS A 284 -2.39 -6.32 -30.00
CA LYS A 284 -1.53 -5.18 -30.32
C LYS A 284 -1.86 -4.01 -29.39
N VAL A 285 -0.83 -3.33 -28.89
CA VAL A 285 -0.98 -1.98 -28.34
C VAL A 285 -1.63 -1.11 -29.43
N PRO A 286 -2.74 -0.40 -29.16
CA PRO A 286 -3.44 0.36 -30.19
C PRO A 286 -2.55 1.42 -30.85
N ASP A 287 -2.20 1.20 -32.13
CA ASP A 287 -1.57 2.20 -32.99
C ASP A 287 -2.61 3.32 -33.23
N SER A 288 -2.51 4.37 -32.41
CA SER A 288 -3.54 5.40 -32.27
C SER A 288 -2.92 6.80 -32.39
N PRO A 289 -3.55 7.71 -33.16
CA PRO A 289 -3.09 9.08 -33.28
C PRO A 289 -3.18 9.75 -31.91
N ALA A 290 -2.11 10.41 -31.52
CA ALA A 290 -2.03 11.16 -30.28
C ALA A 290 -1.86 12.66 -30.57
N ILE A 291 -2.35 13.50 -29.66
CA ILE A 291 -2.29 14.96 -29.79
C ILE A 291 -1.34 15.54 -28.76
N THR A 292 -0.51 16.49 -29.20
CA THR A 292 0.23 17.40 -28.32
C THR A 292 -0.36 18.80 -28.40
N PHE A 293 -0.32 19.54 -27.29
CA PHE A 293 -0.65 20.96 -27.29
C PHE A 293 0.10 21.73 -26.20
N SER A 294 0.25 23.03 -26.42
CA SER A 294 0.90 23.96 -25.49
C SER A 294 0.27 25.34 -25.64
N ALA A 295 0.40 26.17 -24.61
CA ALA A 295 -0.08 27.55 -24.59
C ALA A 295 1.01 28.52 -24.15
N SER A 296 1.03 29.71 -24.75
CA SER A 296 1.80 30.85 -24.26
C SER A 296 0.93 31.66 -23.31
N ALA A 297 1.45 31.95 -22.12
CA ALA A 297 0.71 32.63 -21.07
C ALA A 297 1.39 33.93 -20.60
N GLN A 298 0.57 34.83 -20.07
CA GLN A 298 1.00 36.10 -19.49
C GLN A 298 2.18 35.91 -18.53
N ASN A 299 3.26 36.66 -18.78
CA ASN A 299 4.47 36.72 -17.96
C ASN A 299 5.19 35.37 -17.74
N LYS A 300 4.81 34.30 -18.46
CA LYS A 300 5.44 32.97 -18.40
C LYS A 300 5.90 32.44 -19.76
N GLY A 301 5.39 32.99 -20.86
CA GLY A 301 5.71 32.49 -22.21
C GLY A 301 5.12 31.11 -22.46
N TRP A 302 5.74 30.32 -23.34
CA TRP A 302 5.30 28.97 -23.67
C TRP A 302 5.46 28.01 -22.50
N LEU A 303 4.36 27.36 -22.14
CA LEU A 303 4.29 26.32 -21.12
C LEU A 303 4.76 24.96 -21.71
N PRO A 304 5.11 23.97 -20.86
CA PRO A 304 5.41 22.61 -21.31
C PRO A 304 4.34 22.05 -22.25
N GLU A 305 4.76 21.18 -23.16
CA GLU A 305 3.86 20.47 -24.08
C GLU A 305 3.13 19.35 -23.34
N SER A 306 1.79 19.40 -23.34
CA SER A 306 0.94 18.37 -22.77
C SER A 306 0.43 17.38 -23.83
N LYS A 307 0.04 16.19 -23.38
CA LYS A 307 -0.40 15.04 -24.20
C LYS A 307 -1.54 14.30 -23.50
N TYR A 308 -2.21 13.39 -24.21
CA TYR A 308 -3.31 12.57 -23.68
C TYR A 308 -4.48 13.38 -23.08
N GLY A 309 -4.71 14.60 -23.60
CA GLY A 309 -5.80 15.51 -23.21
C GLY A 309 -5.69 16.20 -21.86
N ALA A 310 -4.73 15.75 -21.04
CA ALA A 310 -4.28 16.39 -19.83
C ALA A 310 -4.05 17.92 -20.09
N PRO A 311 -4.82 18.84 -19.47
CA PRO A 311 -4.89 20.26 -19.87
C PRO A 311 -3.57 21.09 -19.78
N VAL A 312 -3.60 22.38 -20.14
CA VAL A 312 -2.44 23.31 -19.98
C VAL A 312 -2.71 24.45 -18.97
N ASP A 313 -1.76 24.67 -18.02
CA ASP A 313 -1.85 25.69 -16.96
C ASP A 313 -0.60 26.57 -16.76
N PRO A 314 -0.73 27.92 -16.77
CA PRO A 314 0.25 28.82 -16.18
C PRO A 314 0.10 29.06 -14.66
N GLY A 315 -1.01 28.67 -14.05
CA GLY A 315 -1.38 28.95 -12.67
C GLY A 315 -1.92 30.37 -12.46
N SER A 316 -2.35 30.64 -11.23
CA SER A 316 -2.62 32.00 -10.71
C SER A 316 -3.61 32.85 -11.53
N GLY A 317 -4.51 32.23 -12.30
CA GLY A 317 -5.49 32.93 -13.13
C GLY A 317 -4.88 33.77 -14.26
N LEU A 318 -3.65 33.46 -14.70
CA LEU A 318 -2.99 34.14 -15.82
C LEU A 318 -3.74 33.86 -17.14
N ARG A 319 -3.85 34.86 -18.02
CA ARG A 319 -4.43 34.66 -19.37
C ARG A 319 -3.53 33.76 -20.21
N ILE A 320 -4.15 32.95 -21.05
CA ILE A 320 -3.51 32.41 -22.26
C ILE A 320 -3.56 33.51 -23.33
N GLU A 321 -2.42 33.73 -23.99
CA GLU A 321 -2.24 34.70 -25.07
C GLU A 321 -2.15 34.02 -26.45
N ALA A 322 -1.58 32.80 -26.51
CA ALA A 322 -1.53 31.96 -27.71
C ALA A 322 -1.55 30.45 -27.39
N MET A 323 -1.82 29.62 -28.41
CA MET A 323 -1.74 28.17 -28.36
C MET A 323 -1.10 27.57 -29.63
N LYS A 324 -0.61 26.34 -29.51
CA LYS A 324 -0.21 25.47 -30.63
C LYS A 324 -0.65 24.03 -30.34
N ALA A 325 -0.96 23.26 -31.37
CA ALA A 325 -1.30 21.84 -31.27
C ALA A 325 -0.81 21.05 -32.49
N SER A 326 -0.38 19.82 -32.27
CA SER A 326 0.16 18.92 -33.30
C SER A 326 -0.34 17.49 -33.08
N LEU A 327 -0.39 16.68 -34.14
CA LEU A 327 -0.58 15.24 -34.01
C LEU A 327 0.76 14.50 -34.12
N TYR A 328 0.88 13.37 -33.42
CA TYR A 328 2.01 12.44 -33.47
C TYR A 328 1.49 10.99 -33.40
N HIS A 329 2.35 10.02 -33.71
CA HIS A 329 1.98 8.59 -33.87
C HIS A 329 0.77 8.41 -34.80
N LEU A 330 0.81 8.99 -36.00
CA LEU A 330 -0.24 8.76 -36.99
C LEU A 330 -0.17 7.31 -37.49
N PRO A 331 -1.26 6.52 -37.41
CA PRO A 331 -1.22 5.11 -37.78
C PRO A 331 -0.90 4.90 -39.26
N GLN A 332 -0.31 3.75 -39.60
CA GLN A 332 0.12 3.48 -40.97
C GLN A 332 -1.07 3.51 -41.95
N GLY A 333 -1.01 4.41 -42.95
CA GLY A 333 -2.07 4.61 -43.93
C GLY A 333 -3.07 5.71 -43.59
N GLU A 334 -2.99 6.32 -42.40
CA GLU A 334 -3.77 7.51 -42.07
C GLU A 334 -3.17 8.81 -42.63
N SER A 335 -4.04 9.79 -42.84
CA SER A 335 -3.72 11.09 -43.41
C SER A 335 -4.43 12.20 -42.65
N GLY A 336 -3.79 13.37 -42.55
CA GLY A 336 -4.38 14.57 -41.97
C GLY A 336 -3.56 15.20 -40.85
N GLY A 337 -4.23 15.98 -40.02
CA GLY A 337 -3.64 16.76 -38.93
C GLY A 337 -4.72 17.44 -38.09
N VAL A 338 -4.29 18.38 -37.25
CA VAL A 338 -5.18 19.24 -36.45
C VAL A 338 -5.10 20.69 -36.94
N SER A 339 -6.27 21.30 -37.13
CA SER A 339 -6.45 22.71 -37.53
C SER A 339 -7.25 23.45 -36.47
N TYR A 340 -6.89 24.69 -36.14
CA TYR A 340 -7.44 25.42 -35.00
C TYR A 340 -7.33 26.95 -35.16
N THR A 341 -8.24 27.69 -34.53
CA THR A 341 -8.23 29.16 -34.49
C THR A 341 -8.55 29.69 -33.10
N ALA A 342 -8.06 30.89 -32.80
CA ALA A 342 -8.25 31.62 -31.56
C ALA A 342 -9.01 32.93 -31.81
N PHE A 343 -9.91 33.28 -30.89
CA PHE A 343 -10.48 34.62 -30.77
C PHE A 343 -9.65 35.43 -29.77
N VAL A 344 -9.07 36.54 -30.20
CA VAL A 344 -8.16 37.37 -29.38
C VAL A 344 -8.79 38.74 -29.11
N GLN A 345 -8.59 39.25 -27.89
CA GLN A 345 -8.97 40.59 -27.47
C GLN A 345 -8.61 41.66 -28.51
N ASN A 346 -9.56 42.56 -28.79
CA ASN A 346 -9.45 43.67 -29.73
C ASN A 346 -9.09 43.27 -31.18
N THR A 347 -9.08 41.96 -31.50
CA THR A 347 -8.61 41.40 -32.78
C THR A 347 -9.69 40.53 -33.43
N GLY A 348 -10.49 39.82 -32.64
CA GLY A 348 -11.49 38.87 -33.13
C GLY A 348 -10.91 37.49 -33.45
N TRP A 349 -11.60 36.70 -34.28
CA TRP A 349 -11.09 35.43 -34.80
C TRP A 349 -9.90 35.66 -35.72
N GLN A 350 -8.78 34.97 -35.46
CA GLN A 350 -7.60 35.00 -36.32
C GLN A 350 -7.65 33.91 -37.40
N ALA A 351 -6.73 33.99 -38.37
CA ALA A 351 -6.57 32.97 -39.40
C ALA A 351 -6.29 31.58 -38.79
N GLU A 352 -6.93 30.54 -39.34
CA GLU A 352 -6.74 29.16 -38.87
C GLU A 352 -5.28 28.73 -39.02
N GLN A 353 -4.78 28.00 -38.01
CA GLN A 353 -3.42 27.47 -37.89
C GLN A 353 -3.48 25.96 -37.80
N SER A 354 -2.42 25.27 -38.22
CA SER A 354 -2.36 23.80 -38.19
C SER A 354 -1.02 23.29 -37.65
N ASN A 355 -1.02 22.09 -37.07
CA ASN A 355 0.17 21.26 -36.81
C ASN A 355 1.38 22.04 -36.28
N GLY A 356 1.24 22.70 -35.12
CA GLY A 356 2.30 23.42 -34.43
C GLY A 356 2.33 24.94 -34.70
N GLY A 357 1.54 25.44 -35.65
CA GLY A 357 1.34 26.88 -35.88
C GLY A 357 0.79 27.62 -34.66
N VAL A 358 1.03 28.93 -34.57
CA VAL A 358 0.70 29.73 -33.38
C VAL A 358 -0.61 30.49 -33.57
N ALA A 359 -1.69 29.99 -32.95
CA ALA A 359 -2.97 30.70 -32.90
C ALA A 359 -2.99 31.60 -31.65
N GLY A 360 -3.20 32.90 -31.80
CA GLY A 360 -3.16 33.88 -30.71
C GLY A 360 -2.15 35.00 -30.95
N THR A 361 -1.56 35.51 -29.87
CA THR A 361 -0.43 36.45 -29.89
C THR A 361 0.55 36.14 -28.78
N THR A 362 1.86 36.33 -29.01
CA THR A 362 2.90 36.20 -27.97
C THR A 362 3.45 37.58 -27.63
N GLY A 363 3.55 37.90 -26.33
CA GLY A 363 4.20 39.14 -25.86
C GLY A 363 3.43 40.45 -26.14
N LYS A 364 2.25 40.38 -26.77
CA LYS A 364 1.38 41.54 -27.04
C LYS A 364 0.41 41.87 -25.88
N ALA A 365 0.45 41.10 -24.80
CA ALA A 365 -0.40 41.24 -23.62
C ALA A 365 -1.93 41.11 -23.86
N LEU A 366 -2.34 40.58 -25.02
CA LEU A 366 -3.75 40.32 -25.36
C LEU A 366 -4.16 38.91 -24.89
N ARG A 367 -5.37 38.79 -24.34
CA ARG A 367 -5.98 37.49 -23.98
C ARG A 367 -6.61 36.80 -25.20
N MET A 368 -6.59 35.47 -25.20
CA MET A 368 -7.56 34.66 -25.93
C MET A 368 -8.89 34.62 -25.15
N GLU A 369 -10.03 34.56 -25.84
CA GLU A 369 -11.37 34.48 -25.25
C GLU A 369 -12.15 33.21 -25.69
N ALA A 370 -11.90 32.70 -26.91
CA ALA A 370 -12.49 31.48 -27.45
C ALA A 370 -11.51 30.72 -28.39
N ILE A 371 -11.74 29.43 -28.59
CA ILE A 371 -11.04 28.58 -29.57
C ILE A 371 -12.02 27.71 -30.38
N LYS A 372 -11.55 27.25 -31.54
CA LYS A 372 -12.12 26.13 -32.31
C LYS A 372 -10.99 25.21 -32.77
N MET A 373 -11.23 23.91 -32.83
CA MET A 373 -10.28 22.90 -33.32
C MET A 373 -11.01 21.82 -34.12
N ARG A 374 -10.37 21.28 -35.15
CA ARG A 374 -10.92 20.22 -36.00
C ARG A 374 -9.81 19.30 -36.53
N LEU A 375 -10.14 18.04 -36.77
CA LEU A 375 -9.29 17.14 -37.52
C LEU A 375 -9.43 17.37 -39.03
N THR A 376 -8.44 16.91 -39.79
CA THR A 376 -8.43 16.90 -41.26
C THR A 376 -8.03 15.51 -41.79
N GLY A 377 -8.13 15.29 -43.10
CA GLY A 377 -7.78 14.01 -43.74
C GLY A 377 -8.68 12.83 -43.33
N SER A 378 -8.19 11.61 -43.50
CA SER A 378 -8.89 10.37 -43.10
C SER A 378 -9.08 10.26 -41.59
N LEU A 379 -8.19 10.87 -40.79
CA LEU A 379 -8.30 10.94 -39.33
C LEU A 379 -9.64 11.55 -38.89
N ALA A 380 -10.16 12.55 -39.62
CA ALA A 380 -11.45 13.17 -39.31
C ALA A 380 -12.66 12.23 -39.51
N GLN A 381 -12.50 11.12 -40.23
CA GLN A 381 -13.54 10.10 -40.42
C GLN A 381 -13.53 9.08 -39.28
N LYS A 382 -12.33 8.68 -38.80
CA LYS A 382 -12.15 7.64 -37.77
C LYS A 382 -12.05 8.16 -36.34
N TYR A 383 -11.73 9.44 -36.17
CA TYR A 383 -11.57 10.10 -34.87
C TYR A 383 -12.36 11.41 -34.81
N SER A 384 -12.60 11.86 -33.59
CA SER A 384 -13.11 13.19 -33.23
C SER A 384 -12.07 13.92 -32.39
N ILE A 385 -12.08 15.25 -32.42
CA ILE A 385 -11.34 16.09 -31.46
C ILE A 385 -12.33 16.77 -30.52
N THR A 386 -12.11 16.61 -29.21
CA THR A 386 -12.93 17.21 -28.15
C THR A 386 -12.07 18.10 -27.26
N TYR A 387 -12.57 19.29 -26.93
CA TYR A 387 -11.80 20.31 -26.22
C TYR A 387 -12.67 21.21 -25.35
N ALA A 388 -12.13 21.60 -24.21
CA ALA A 388 -12.74 22.51 -23.26
C ALA A 388 -11.77 23.63 -22.90
N VAL A 389 -12.29 24.78 -22.47
CA VAL A 389 -11.48 25.91 -21.98
C VAL A 389 -12.00 26.40 -20.64
N TYR A 390 -11.11 26.86 -19.77
CA TYR A 390 -11.50 27.55 -18.54
C TYR A 390 -11.62 29.05 -18.82
N VAL A 391 -12.82 29.60 -18.63
CA VAL A 391 -13.13 31.03 -18.84
C VAL A 391 -13.25 31.73 -17.49
N GLU A 392 -12.61 32.90 -17.39
CA GLU A 392 -12.68 33.76 -16.20
C GLU A 392 -14.11 34.05 -15.76
N GLY A 393 -14.40 33.73 -14.49
CA GLY A 393 -15.71 33.89 -13.88
C GLY A 393 -16.83 33.03 -14.50
N LYS A 394 -16.49 31.92 -15.18
CA LYS A 394 -17.45 30.89 -15.63
C LYS A 394 -17.02 29.44 -15.34
N GLY A 395 -15.73 29.20 -15.10
CA GLY A 395 -15.23 27.83 -14.95
C GLY A 395 -14.88 27.18 -16.29
N TRP A 396 -14.82 25.85 -16.30
CA TRP A 396 -14.67 25.07 -17.53
C TRP A 396 -15.94 25.14 -18.39
N THR A 397 -15.77 25.28 -19.71
CA THR A 397 -16.85 25.00 -20.67
C THR A 397 -17.12 23.50 -20.74
N ALA A 398 -18.34 23.12 -21.12
CA ALA A 398 -18.58 21.78 -21.66
C ALA A 398 -17.65 21.50 -22.85
N TYR A 399 -17.32 20.22 -23.08
CA TYR A 399 -16.46 19.82 -24.19
C TYR A 399 -17.12 20.16 -25.53
N SER A 400 -16.49 21.08 -26.26
CA SER A 400 -16.76 21.32 -27.67
C SER A 400 -16.17 20.18 -28.50
N LYS A 401 -16.81 19.85 -29.61
CA LYS A 401 -16.42 18.77 -30.52
C LYS A 401 -16.29 19.31 -31.94
N ASP A 402 -15.32 18.81 -32.70
CA ASP A 402 -15.19 18.94 -34.16
C ASP A 402 -15.66 20.32 -34.72
N ASN A 403 -14.87 21.38 -34.47
CA ASN A 403 -15.08 22.79 -34.88
C ASN A 403 -16.12 23.62 -34.09
N ALA A 404 -16.77 23.06 -33.06
CA ALA A 404 -17.61 23.85 -32.14
C ALA A 404 -16.80 24.88 -31.32
N MET A 405 -17.44 25.95 -30.84
CA MET A 405 -16.73 27.03 -30.13
C MET A 405 -16.61 26.75 -28.63
N ALA A 406 -15.38 26.58 -28.14
CA ALA A 406 -15.08 26.57 -26.71
C ALA A 406 -14.67 27.97 -26.26
N GLY A 407 -15.39 28.56 -25.31
CA GLY A 407 -15.07 29.85 -24.68
C GLY A 407 -16.17 30.89 -24.83
N THR A 408 -15.80 32.17 -24.88
CA THR A 408 -16.73 33.30 -25.06
C THR A 408 -16.15 34.32 -26.04
N THR A 409 -17.00 35.00 -26.81
CA THR A 409 -16.59 36.11 -27.68
C THR A 409 -17.23 37.41 -27.21
N GLY A 410 -16.49 38.52 -27.21
CA GLY A 410 -17.00 39.86 -26.90
C GLY A 410 -17.33 40.11 -25.42
N GLN A 411 -17.31 39.09 -24.56
CA GLN A 411 -17.60 39.19 -23.13
C GLN A 411 -16.40 39.66 -22.29
N SER A 412 -15.26 39.97 -22.93
CA SER A 412 -14.02 40.44 -22.33
C SER A 412 -13.39 39.54 -21.24
N ARG A 413 -13.80 38.27 -21.17
CA ARG A 413 -13.26 37.26 -20.25
C ARG A 413 -12.08 36.53 -20.90
N LYS A 414 -10.99 36.37 -20.17
CA LYS A 414 -9.84 35.58 -20.66
C LYS A 414 -10.12 34.09 -20.55
N ILE A 415 -9.60 33.34 -21.52
CA ILE A 415 -9.24 31.94 -21.32
C ILE A 415 -8.03 31.92 -20.38
N THR A 416 -8.10 31.12 -19.32
CA THR A 416 -6.93 30.74 -18.52
C THR A 416 -6.42 29.35 -18.89
N ALA A 417 -7.28 28.44 -19.40
CA ALA A 417 -6.95 27.03 -19.69
C ALA A 417 -7.46 26.52 -21.03
N LEU A 418 -6.82 25.47 -21.54
CA LEU A 418 -7.43 24.59 -22.54
C LEU A 418 -7.03 23.12 -22.33
N SER A 419 -7.91 22.21 -22.75
CA SER A 419 -7.77 20.75 -22.74
C SER A 419 -8.22 20.21 -24.10
N VAL A 420 -7.56 19.17 -24.63
CA VAL A 420 -7.80 18.65 -26.00
C VAL A 420 -7.56 17.14 -26.10
N TYR A 421 -8.63 16.36 -26.24
CA TYR A 421 -8.58 14.91 -26.42
C TYR A 421 -8.82 14.51 -27.89
N LEU A 422 -8.34 13.32 -28.26
CA LEU A 422 -8.82 12.59 -29.43
C LEU A 422 -9.68 11.42 -28.96
N GLN A 423 -10.79 11.16 -29.67
CA GLN A 423 -11.71 10.06 -29.39
C GLN A 423 -11.93 9.26 -30.67
N LYS A 424 -11.72 7.94 -30.63
CA LYS A 424 -12.07 7.04 -31.74
C LYS A 424 -13.59 7.12 -31.97
N LYS A 425 -14.04 7.06 -33.22
CA LYS A 425 -15.48 7.09 -33.54
C LYS A 425 -16.01 5.66 -33.49
N LYS A 426 -17.08 5.42 -32.72
CA LYS A 426 -17.83 4.16 -32.73
C LYS A 426 -18.33 3.85 -34.15
N LEU A 427 -17.63 2.96 -34.84
CA LEU A 427 -18.10 2.33 -36.06
C LEU A 427 -19.13 1.25 -35.68
N PRO A 428 -20.19 1.03 -36.48
CA PRO A 428 -21.10 -0.08 -36.25
C PRO A 428 -20.38 -1.41 -36.54
N LYS A 429 -20.06 -2.16 -35.48
CA LYS A 429 -19.49 -3.51 -35.58
C LYS A 429 -20.54 -4.50 -36.08
N ALA A 430 -20.11 -5.45 -36.91
CA ALA A 430 -20.94 -6.58 -37.28
C ALA A 430 -21.04 -7.58 -36.11
N PRO A 431 -22.17 -8.28 -35.92
CA PRO A 431 -22.27 -9.35 -34.94
C PRO A 431 -21.19 -10.42 -35.11
N SER A 432 -20.48 -10.75 -34.01
CA SER A 432 -19.47 -11.80 -33.95
C SER A 432 -18.20 -11.60 -34.81
N ASP A 433 -17.94 -10.38 -35.28
CA ASP A 433 -16.80 -10.06 -36.15
C ASP A 433 -15.44 -10.40 -35.48
N GLU A 434 -15.35 -10.18 -34.17
CA GLU A 434 -14.23 -10.58 -33.29
C GLU A 434 -14.02 -12.09 -33.28
N THR A 435 -15.10 -12.85 -33.04
CA THR A 435 -15.11 -14.33 -33.00
C THR A 435 -14.71 -14.91 -34.36
N LYS A 436 -15.21 -14.35 -35.46
CA LYS A 436 -14.83 -14.73 -36.83
C LYS A 436 -13.33 -14.52 -37.06
N ARG A 437 -12.80 -13.34 -36.72
CA ARG A 437 -11.36 -13.04 -36.84
C ARG A 437 -10.51 -14.00 -36.00
N SER A 438 -10.85 -14.21 -34.72
CA SER A 438 -10.01 -15.03 -33.83
C SER A 438 -10.07 -16.52 -34.15
N ALA A 439 -11.20 -17.02 -34.67
CA ALA A 439 -11.30 -18.38 -35.18
C ALA A 439 -10.40 -18.60 -36.42
N VAL A 440 -10.49 -17.70 -37.42
CA VAL A 440 -9.65 -17.75 -38.62
C VAL A 440 -8.16 -17.65 -38.28
N ALA A 441 -7.79 -16.71 -37.42
CA ALA A 441 -6.40 -16.50 -37.04
C ALA A 441 -5.81 -17.69 -36.25
N LEU A 442 -6.62 -18.40 -35.47
CA LEU A 442 -6.20 -19.62 -34.77
C LEU A 442 -6.00 -20.81 -35.74
N VAL A 443 -6.93 -21.00 -36.70
CA VAL A 443 -6.77 -21.99 -37.78
C VAL A 443 -5.49 -21.75 -38.58
N ASN A 444 -5.21 -20.49 -38.91
CA ASN A 444 -4.07 -20.08 -39.72
C ASN A 444 -2.69 -20.38 -39.09
N LEU A 445 -2.62 -20.78 -37.82
CA LEU A 445 -1.40 -21.32 -37.19
C LEU A 445 -1.06 -22.76 -37.62
N TYR A 446 -2.04 -23.50 -38.14
CA TYR A 446 -1.92 -24.89 -38.57
C TYR A 446 -1.81 -25.00 -40.11
N GLU A 447 -2.14 -23.93 -40.82
CA GLU A 447 -2.06 -23.78 -42.28
C GLU A 447 -0.68 -23.26 -42.70
N ASP A 448 -0.24 -23.61 -43.91
CA ASP A 448 0.93 -22.96 -44.51
C ASP A 448 0.59 -21.60 -45.14
N ALA A 449 1.59 -20.89 -45.66
CA ALA A 449 1.45 -19.54 -46.22
C ALA A 449 0.64 -19.47 -47.54
N ALA A 450 0.44 -20.59 -48.24
CA ALA A 450 -0.38 -20.68 -49.45
C ALA A 450 -1.85 -21.09 -49.15
N HIS A 451 -2.09 -21.75 -48.01
CA HIS A 451 -3.42 -22.28 -47.63
C HIS A 451 -4.13 -21.46 -46.53
N GLN A 452 -3.59 -20.30 -46.15
CA GLN A 452 -4.20 -19.35 -45.20
C GLN A 452 -5.68 -19.07 -45.52
N LYS A 453 -6.54 -19.15 -44.49
CA LYS A 453 -7.99 -18.91 -44.58
C LYS A 453 -8.35 -17.46 -44.25
N THR A 454 -9.53 -17.04 -44.70
CA THR A 454 -10.12 -15.72 -44.46
C THR A 454 -11.46 -15.82 -43.73
N VAL A 455 -11.97 -14.69 -43.23
CA VAL A 455 -13.34 -14.61 -42.68
C VAL A 455 -14.39 -14.97 -43.72
N ALA A 456 -14.19 -14.62 -45.00
CA ALA A 456 -15.12 -14.95 -46.07
C ALA A 456 -15.22 -16.47 -46.32
N ASP A 457 -14.14 -17.23 -46.12
CA ASP A 457 -14.16 -18.70 -46.24
C ASP A 457 -14.98 -19.34 -45.11
N LEU A 458 -14.82 -18.85 -43.87
CA LEU A 458 -15.60 -19.27 -42.72
C LEU A 458 -17.08 -18.92 -42.89
N GLU A 459 -17.40 -17.72 -43.38
CA GLU A 459 -18.77 -17.27 -43.63
C GLU A 459 -19.45 -18.08 -44.75
N THR A 460 -18.71 -18.36 -45.83
CA THR A 460 -19.17 -19.20 -46.95
C THR A 460 -19.44 -20.63 -46.50
N PHE A 461 -18.56 -21.23 -45.70
CA PHE A 461 -18.76 -22.56 -45.15
C PHE A 461 -19.94 -22.61 -44.17
N ALA A 462 -20.04 -21.63 -43.28
CA ALA A 462 -21.09 -21.58 -42.25
C ALA A 462 -22.47 -21.15 -42.78
N GLY A 463 -22.55 -20.70 -44.03
CA GLY A 463 -23.79 -20.26 -44.68
C GLY A 463 -24.35 -18.93 -44.16
N VAL A 464 -23.49 -18.04 -43.65
CA VAL A 464 -23.88 -16.79 -42.99
C VAL A 464 -23.46 -15.55 -43.79
N SER A 465 -24.20 -14.45 -43.65
CA SER A 465 -23.79 -13.16 -44.22
C SER A 465 -22.71 -12.48 -43.36
N PRO A 466 -21.94 -11.53 -43.93
CA PRO A 466 -20.97 -10.73 -43.17
C PRO A 466 -21.57 -10.04 -41.93
N THR A 467 -22.84 -9.65 -42.02
CA THR A 467 -23.61 -9.00 -40.95
C THR A 467 -24.34 -9.94 -40.00
N ALA A 468 -24.22 -11.26 -40.16
CA ALA A 468 -24.82 -12.25 -39.28
C ALA A 468 -23.81 -12.78 -38.25
N ALA A 469 -24.30 -13.07 -37.05
CA ALA A 469 -23.54 -13.71 -35.98
C ALA A 469 -23.17 -15.16 -36.35
N ILE A 470 -22.10 -15.68 -35.78
CA ILE A 470 -21.67 -17.08 -35.96
C ILE A 470 -21.73 -17.85 -34.64
N THR A 471 -22.19 -19.10 -34.70
CA THR A 471 -22.27 -19.99 -33.53
C THR A 471 -20.95 -20.73 -33.28
N SER A 472 -20.71 -21.10 -32.02
CA SER A 472 -19.61 -22.00 -31.65
C SER A 472 -19.65 -23.32 -32.42
N LYS A 473 -20.83 -23.89 -32.67
CA LYS A 473 -20.99 -25.09 -33.48
C LYS A 473 -20.49 -24.90 -34.92
N GLN A 474 -20.85 -23.81 -35.60
CA GLN A 474 -20.38 -23.55 -36.98
C GLN A 474 -18.85 -23.46 -37.07
N VAL A 475 -18.20 -22.87 -36.06
CA VAL A 475 -16.73 -22.80 -36.00
C VAL A 475 -16.12 -24.19 -35.70
N MET A 476 -16.70 -24.97 -34.80
CA MET A 476 -16.27 -26.36 -34.54
C MET A 476 -16.43 -27.26 -35.78
N ASP A 477 -17.55 -27.15 -36.48
CA ASP A 477 -17.81 -27.87 -37.74
C ASP A 477 -16.78 -27.49 -38.82
N TRP A 478 -16.40 -26.20 -38.89
CA TRP A 478 -15.38 -25.70 -39.82
C TRP A 478 -13.98 -26.23 -39.48
N TYR A 479 -13.60 -26.24 -38.21
CA TYR A 479 -12.32 -26.79 -37.75
C TYR A 479 -12.22 -28.29 -38.10
N HIS A 480 -13.29 -29.06 -37.92
CA HIS A 480 -13.33 -30.47 -38.32
C HIS A 480 -13.29 -30.66 -39.84
N TYR A 481 -13.94 -29.79 -40.62
CA TYR A 481 -13.87 -29.79 -42.08
C TYR A 481 -12.43 -29.53 -42.58
N LEU A 482 -11.69 -28.64 -41.92
CA LEU A 482 -10.27 -28.37 -42.18
C LEU A 482 -9.31 -29.43 -41.59
N GLY A 483 -9.82 -30.53 -41.03
CA GLY A 483 -8.99 -31.62 -40.53
C GLY A 483 -8.31 -31.35 -39.18
N LEU A 484 -8.81 -30.40 -38.40
CA LEU A 484 -8.41 -30.24 -36.99
C LEU A 484 -9.23 -31.15 -36.08
N VAL A 485 -8.57 -31.67 -35.05
CA VAL A 485 -9.18 -32.37 -33.92
C VAL A 485 -8.84 -31.64 -32.62
N PHE A 486 -9.80 -31.61 -31.72
CA PHE A 486 -9.75 -30.86 -30.46
C PHE A 486 -10.71 -31.50 -29.46
N ASP A 487 -10.47 -31.22 -28.19
CA ASP A 487 -11.32 -31.62 -27.08
C ASP A 487 -12.20 -30.42 -26.68
N THR A 488 -13.39 -30.66 -26.13
CA THR A 488 -14.35 -29.62 -25.72
C THR A 488 -14.70 -29.68 -24.24
N GLN A 489 -14.77 -28.53 -23.57
CA GLN A 489 -15.32 -28.39 -22.22
C GLN A 489 -16.38 -27.29 -22.21
N ASN A 490 -17.58 -27.57 -21.69
CA ASN A 490 -18.61 -26.55 -21.50
C ASN A 490 -18.23 -25.63 -20.33
N GLY A 491 -18.45 -24.32 -20.47
CA GLY A 491 -18.16 -23.35 -19.42
C GLY A 491 -16.67 -23.11 -19.12
N ARG A 492 -16.42 -22.59 -17.92
CA ARG A 492 -15.11 -22.13 -17.44
C ARG A 492 -14.07 -23.23 -17.36
N PHE A 493 -12.83 -22.90 -17.71
CA PHE A 493 -11.63 -23.67 -17.34
C PHE A 493 -11.25 -23.43 -15.88
N SER A 494 -11.06 -24.49 -15.09
CA SER A 494 -10.43 -24.35 -13.78
C SER A 494 -8.96 -23.92 -13.92
N LYS A 495 -8.41 -23.24 -12.90
CA LYS A 495 -6.99 -22.88 -12.81
C LYS A 495 -6.07 -24.03 -13.24
N ALA A 496 -6.24 -25.21 -12.64
CA ALA A 496 -5.45 -26.40 -12.94
C ALA A 496 -5.56 -26.86 -14.41
N LYS A 497 -6.76 -26.78 -15.03
CA LYS A 497 -6.98 -27.14 -16.43
C LYS A 497 -6.29 -26.14 -17.38
N SER A 498 -6.44 -24.84 -17.12
CA SER A 498 -5.78 -23.75 -17.87
C SER A 498 -4.25 -23.88 -17.80
N MET A 499 -3.71 -24.07 -16.59
CA MET A 499 -2.28 -24.30 -16.38
C MET A 499 -1.78 -25.57 -17.10
N SER A 500 -2.52 -26.68 -17.01
CA SER A 500 -2.15 -27.95 -17.65
C SER A 500 -2.06 -27.84 -19.17
N VAL A 501 -3.03 -27.18 -19.81
CA VAL A 501 -2.99 -26.94 -21.27
C VAL A 501 -1.80 -26.04 -21.62
N ASN A 502 -1.65 -24.89 -20.95
CA ASN A 502 -0.59 -23.93 -21.30
C ASN A 502 0.82 -24.49 -21.00
N LYS A 503 1.03 -25.24 -19.91
CA LYS A 503 2.32 -25.91 -19.60
C LYS A 503 2.75 -26.92 -20.68
N SER A 504 1.84 -27.42 -21.51
CA SER A 504 2.16 -28.31 -22.63
C SER A 504 2.49 -27.57 -23.94
N GLY A 505 2.59 -26.24 -23.91
CA GLY A 505 2.82 -25.41 -25.10
C GLY A 505 1.60 -25.34 -26.03
N ARG A 506 0.41 -25.70 -25.53
CA ARG A 506 -0.85 -25.71 -26.28
C ARG A 506 -1.69 -24.48 -25.94
N LEU A 507 -2.45 -23.99 -26.92
CA LEU A 507 -3.45 -22.94 -26.72
C LEU A 507 -4.83 -23.54 -26.37
N TYR A 508 -5.72 -22.72 -25.82
CA TYR A 508 -7.15 -22.99 -25.76
C TYR A 508 -7.97 -21.82 -26.32
N TYR A 509 -9.19 -22.09 -26.78
CA TYR A 509 -10.10 -21.11 -27.38
C TYR A 509 -11.47 -21.19 -26.71
N THR A 510 -11.87 -20.16 -25.98
CA THR A 510 -13.16 -20.07 -25.29
C THR A 510 -14.11 -19.16 -26.05
N PHE A 511 -15.30 -19.66 -26.39
CA PHE A 511 -16.41 -18.84 -26.86
C PHE A 511 -17.08 -18.17 -25.66
N LEU A 512 -17.06 -16.85 -25.60
CA LEU A 512 -17.84 -16.06 -24.65
C LEU A 512 -19.14 -15.62 -25.32
N LYS A 513 -20.29 -15.93 -24.75
CA LYS A 513 -21.62 -15.61 -25.27
C LYS A 513 -22.19 -14.40 -24.53
N ALA A 514 -22.82 -13.47 -25.24
CA ALA A 514 -23.45 -12.31 -24.61
C ALA A 514 -24.74 -12.71 -23.87
N LYS A 515 -24.82 -12.38 -22.58
CA LYS A 515 -26.08 -12.34 -21.81
C LYS A 515 -26.88 -11.08 -22.19
N THR A 516 -26.17 -9.98 -22.45
CA THR A 516 -26.70 -8.70 -22.92
C THR A 516 -25.78 -8.14 -24.01
N ALA A 517 -26.35 -7.63 -25.11
CA ALA A 517 -25.58 -7.16 -26.27
C ALA A 517 -26.01 -5.75 -26.78
N PRO A 518 -26.09 -4.70 -25.93
CA PRO A 518 -26.42 -3.34 -26.38
C PRO A 518 -25.37 -2.70 -27.30
N ASP A 519 -24.17 -3.27 -27.42
CA ASP A 519 -23.16 -2.94 -28.44
C ASP A 519 -23.31 -3.73 -29.76
N ASN A 520 -24.31 -4.62 -29.85
CA ASN A 520 -24.58 -5.57 -30.94
C ASN A 520 -23.60 -6.76 -31.04
N ILE A 521 -22.64 -6.91 -30.12
CA ILE A 521 -21.68 -8.02 -30.13
C ILE A 521 -22.29 -9.24 -29.43
N GLN A 522 -22.58 -10.30 -30.20
CA GLN A 522 -23.29 -11.48 -29.70
C GLN A 522 -22.38 -12.51 -29.00
N ASN A 523 -21.09 -12.54 -29.36
CA ASN A 523 -20.07 -13.39 -28.74
C ASN A 523 -18.66 -12.87 -29.02
N TRP A 524 -17.69 -13.39 -28.27
CA TRP A 524 -16.25 -13.21 -28.48
C TRP A 524 -15.55 -14.57 -28.53
N GLY A 525 -14.43 -14.65 -29.26
CA GLY A 525 -13.49 -15.76 -29.17
C GLY A 525 -12.23 -15.36 -28.41
N MET A 526 -12.07 -15.89 -27.20
CA MET A 526 -10.95 -15.64 -26.29
C MET A 526 -9.89 -16.74 -26.43
N ILE A 527 -8.63 -16.36 -26.67
CA ILE A 527 -7.52 -17.32 -26.81
C ILE A 527 -6.66 -17.31 -25.54
N GLY A 528 -6.51 -18.46 -24.89
CA GLY A 528 -5.56 -18.66 -23.80
C GLY A 528 -4.14 -18.86 -24.33
N MET A 529 -3.18 -18.05 -23.85
CA MET A 529 -1.84 -17.89 -24.43
C MET A 529 -0.73 -17.80 -23.37
N GLY A 530 -0.86 -18.49 -22.24
CA GLY A 530 0.10 -18.43 -21.12
C GLY A 530 -0.58 -18.13 -19.78
N TYR A 531 0.20 -17.96 -18.72
CA TYR A 531 -0.28 -17.48 -17.41
C TYR A 531 0.88 -17.04 -16.50
N ASN A 532 0.55 -16.30 -15.45
CA ASN A 532 1.36 -16.09 -14.25
C ASN A 532 0.56 -16.60 -13.03
N ASP A 533 1.19 -17.40 -12.17
CA ASP A 533 0.63 -17.97 -10.96
C ASP A 533 1.63 -17.79 -9.81
N ASN A 534 1.17 -17.34 -8.64
CA ASN A 534 2.01 -17.05 -7.48
C ASN A 534 1.19 -17.05 -6.17
N SER A 535 1.84 -16.79 -5.03
CA SER A 535 1.22 -16.72 -3.70
C SER A 535 0.02 -15.77 -3.60
N PHE A 536 0.00 -14.69 -4.39
CA PHE A 536 -1.08 -13.71 -4.39
C PHE A 536 -2.23 -14.04 -5.34
N SER A 537 -1.95 -14.59 -6.52
CA SER A 537 -2.91 -14.53 -7.64
C SER A 537 -2.66 -15.56 -8.73
N TYR A 538 -3.73 -15.91 -9.45
CA TYR A 538 -3.64 -16.58 -10.75
C TYR A 538 -4.14 -15.65 -11.86
N SER A 539 -3.29 -15.37 -12.85
CA SER A 539 -3.59 -14.47 -13.97
C SER A 539 -3.26 -15.16 -15.30
N PRO A 540 -4.26 -15.64 -16.07
CA PRO A 540 -4.03 -16.20 -17.40
C PRO A 540 -3.71 -15.11 -18.41
N GLN A 541 -2.76 -15.38 -19.31
CA GLN A 541 -2.52 -14.53 -20.47
C GLN A 541 -3.57 -14.85 -21.54
N GLN A 542 -4.30 -13.84 -22.00
CA GLN A 542 -5.45 -13.99 -22.90
C GLN A 542 -5.34 -13.02 -24.08
N SER A 543 -5.88 -13.40 -25.23
CA SER A 543 -6.06 -12.53 -26.39
C SER A 543 -7.50 -12.53 -26.91
N PHE A 544 -7.92 -11.37 -27.41
CA PHE A 544 -9.18 -11.16 -28.12
C PHE A 544 -8.96 -10.63 -29.55
N LEU A 545 -7.70 -10.63 -30.01
CA LEU A 545 -7.22 -10.30 -31.36
C LEU A 545 -7.53 -8.88 -31.87
N ASN A 546 -6.56 -7.98 -31.66
CA ASN A 546 -6.53 -6.60 -32.20
C ASN A 546 -7.69 -5.69 -31.74
N GLU A 547 -8.21 -5.89 -30.53
CA GLU A 547 -9.33 -5.11 -29.98
C GLU A 547 -8.89 -4.12 -28.91
N ASP A 548 -9.31 -2.86 -29.04
CA ASP A 548 -8.95 -1.80 -28.08
C ASP A 548 -9.70 -1.94 -26.73
N PHE A 549 -10.89 -2.56 -26.76
CA PHE A 549 -11.79 -2.74 -25.63
C PHE A 549 -12.34 -4.17 -25.63
N ALA A 550 -11.78 -5.04 -24.80
CA ALA A 550 -12.12 -6.46 -24.74
C ALA A 550 -12.89 -6.81 -23.43
N PRO A 551 -13.60 -7.96 -23.39
CA PRO A 551 -14.26 -8.43 -22.17
C PRO A 551 -13.26 -8.65 -21.04
N SER A 552 -13.59 -8.18 -19.85
CA SER A 552 -12.76 -8.29 -18.65
C SER A 552 -13.45 -9.11 -17.57
N MET A 553 -12.69 -9.97 -16.88
CA MET A 553 -13.16 -10.77 -15.75
C MET A 553 -13.23 -9.90 -14.48
N TYR A 554 -14.28 -10.06 -13.67
CA TYR A 554 -14.51 -9.22 -12.50
C TYR A 554 -14.93 -10.03 -11.27
N TRP A 555 -14.39 -9.64 -10.11
CA TRP A 555 -14.69 -10.22 -8.80
C TRP A 555 -15.53 -9.22 -7.99
N SER A 556 -16.73 -9.63 -7.61
CA SER A 556 -17.59 -8.92 -6.67
C SER A 556 -17.46 -9.55 -5.29
N LEU A 557 -17.41 -8.75 -4.22
CA LEU A 557 -17.44 -9.28 -2.85
C LEU A 557 -18.78 -9.99 -2.61
N ARG A 558 -18.76 -11.31 -2.39
CA ARG A 558 -19.98 -12.11 -2.20
C ARG A 558 -20.60 -11.82 -0.83
N ALA A 559 -21.91 -12.02 -0.70
CA ALA A 559 -22.60 -11.77 0.58
C ALA A 559 -22.05 -12.68 1.68
N LYS A 560 -21.58 -12.08 2.79
CA LYS A 560 -20.86 -12.72 3.92
C LYS A 560 -19.41 -13.15 3.64
N GLU A 561 -18.84 -12.79 2.50
CA GLU A 561 -17.43 -13.03 2.19
C GLU A 561 -16.53 -11.97 2.85
N THR A 562 -15.40 -12.39 3.42
CA THR A 562 -14.35 -11.47 3.90
C THR A 562 -13.36 -11.14 2.77
N SER A 563 -12.65 -10.02 2.88
CA SER A 563 -11.61 -9.64 1.90
C SER A 563 -10.55 -10.74 1.71
N SER A 564 -10.22 -11.51 2.75
CA SER A 564 -9.29 -12.63 2.66
C SER A 564 -9.85 -13.78 1.80
N GLN A 565 -11.12 -14.12 2.00
CA GLN A 565 -11.81 -15.15 1.20
C GLN A 565 -11.97 -14.73 -0.27
N ALA A 566 -12.25 -13.45 -0.54
CA ALA A 566 -12.27 -12.91 -1.89
C ALA A 566 -10.90 -12.98 -2.58
N ASN A 567 -9.80 -12.70 -1.85
CA ASN A 567 -8.44 -12.88 -2.36
C ASN A 567 -8.12 -14.35 -2.66
N ASP A 568 -8.55 -15.28 -1.81
CA ASP A 568 -8.36 -16.73 -2.06
C ASP A 568 -9.20 -17.24 -3.26
N ARG A 569 -10.32 -16.58 -3.60
CA ARG A 569 -11.02 -16.78 -4.90
C ARG A 569 -10.23 -16.27 -6.11
N MET A 570 -9.55 -15.12 -5.97
CA MET A 570 -8.68 -14.60 -7.03
C MET A 570 -7.50 -15.55 -7.28
N LYS A 571 -6.89 -16.11 -6.23
CA LYS A 571 -5.85 -17.17 -6.32
C LYS A 571 -6.32 -18.44 -7.06
N THR A 572 -7.62 -18.71 -7.09
CA THR A 572 -8.21 -19.96 -7.63
C THR A 572 -8.98 -19.79 -8.93
N TYR A 573 -9.03 -18.58 -9.50
CA TYR A 573 -9.72 -18.23 -10.77
C TYR A 573 -11.26 -18.27 -10.68
N ASP A 574 -11.83 -18.08 -9.48
CA ASP A 574 -13.27 -17.98 -9.26
C ASP A 574 -13.75 -16.52 -9.28
N TYR A 575 -13.97 -15.98 -10.49
CA TYR A 575 -14.58 -14.66 -10.72
C TYR A 575 -16.10 -14.74 -10.99
N ASP A 576 -16.80 -13.62 -10.80
CA ASP A 576 -18.26 -13.58 -10.78
C ASP A 576 -18.88 -13.19 -12.13
N HIS A 577 -18.26 -12.24 -12.85
CA HIS A 577 -18.76 -11.71 -14.11
C HIS A 577 -17.67 -11.58 -15.19
N ILE A 578 -18.08 -11.55 -16.45
CA ILE A 578 -17.29 -11.04 -17.57
C ILE A 578 -18.07 -9.92 -18.24
N TYR A 579 -17.49 -8.75 -18.46
CA TYR A 579 -18.16 -7.67 -19.20
C TYR A 579 -17.21 -6.77 -20.00
N THR A 580 -17.75 -6.09 -21.00
CA THR A 580 -17.11 -4.93 -21.66
C THR A 580 -17.55 -3.64 -21.00
N ASN A 581 -16.67 -2.63 -21.01
CA ASN A 581 -17.02 -1.24 -20.66
C ASN A 581 -17.13 -0.38 -21.94
N ASP A 582 -17.91 0.69 -21.86
CA ASP A 582 -17.93 1.75 -22.86
C ASP A 582 -16.78 2.76 -22.68
N GLU A 583 -16.68 3.72 -23.60
CA GLU A 583 -15.69 4.81 -23.59
C GLU A 583 -15.83 5.77 -22.37
N GLN A 584 -16.82 5.57 -21.50
CA GLN A 584 -17.03 6.31 -20.25
C GLN A 584 -16.73 5.45 -19.01
N GLY A 585 -16.26 4.20 -19.19
CA GLY A 585 -15.94 3.27 -18.11
C GLY A 585 -17.16 2.57 -17.51
N LYS A 586 -18.34 2.68 -18.13
CA LYS A 586 -19.58 2.04 -17.67
C LYS A 586 -19.76 0.69 -18.37
N GLN A 587 -20.26 -0.30 -17.63
CA GLN A 587 -20.61 -1.62 -18.17
C GLN A 587 -21.54 -1.50 -19.40
N ALA A 588 -21.12 -2.12 -20.50
CA ALA A 588 -21.85 -2.19 -21.77
C ALA A 588 -22.57 -3.54 -21.92
N SER A 589 -21.82 -4.62 -22.16
CA SER A 589 -22.33 -5.96 -22.43
C SER A 589 -21.76 -6.96 -21.42
N GLU A 590 -22.59 -7.86 -20.88
CA GLU A 590 -22.17 -8.96 -20.00
C GLU A 590 -22.12 -10.29 -20.76
N TYR A 591 -21.14 -11.14 -20.44
CA TYR A 591 -20.86 -12.40 -21.12
C TYR A 591 -20.76 -13.59 -20.16
N GLU A 592 -20.84 -14.79 -20.72
CA GLU A 592 -20.61 -16.09 -20.06
C GLU A 592 -19.79 -17.02 -20.97
N GLU A 593 -18.98 -17.90 -20.40
CA GLU A 593 -18.26 -18.93 -21.14
C GLU A 593 -19.23 -20.02 -21.64
N GLU A 594 -19.41 -20.16 -22.96
CA GLU A 594 -20.27 -21.20 -23.54
C GLU A 594 -19.52 -22.54 -23.63
N VAL A 595 -18.42 -22.55 -24.38
CA VAL A 595 -17.58 -23.74 -24.60
C VAL A 595 -16.12 -23.35 -24.84
N THR A 596 -15.19 -24.17 -24.35
CA THR A 596 -13.75 -24.03 -24.56
C THR A 596 -13.21 -25.22 -25.35
N LEU A 597 -12.54 -24.92 -26.47
CA LEU A 597 -11.78 -25.88 -27.27
C LEU A 597 -10.34 -25.95 -26.77
N TYR A 598 -9.77 -27.14 -26.65
CA TYR A 598 -8.37 -27.35 -26.25
C TYR A 598 -7.78 -28.59 -26.90
N ASN A 599 -6.48 -28.85 -26.71
CA ASN A 599 -5.74 -29.93 -27.40
C ASN A 599 -5.88 -29.88 -28.94
N ILE A 600 -6.06 -28.67 -29.48
CA ILE A 600 -6.25 -28.42 -30.92
C ILE A 600 -5.00 -28.87 -31.68
N ARG A 601 -5.16 -29.72 -32.69
CA ARG A 601 -4.07 -30.35 -33.47
C ARG A 601 -4.58 -30.89 -34.80
N ALA A 602 -3.66 -31.21 -35.72
CA ALA A 602 -4.02 -31.87 -36.98
C ALA A 602 -4.45 -33.32 -36.76
N LYS A 603 -5.45 -33.80 -37.52
CA LYS A 603 -6.06 -35.13 -37.39
C LYS A 603 -5.11 -36.32 -37.52
N GLU A 604 -3.97 -36.15 -38.20
CA GLU A 604 -2.95 -37.19 -38.38
C GLU A 604 -1.89 -37.23 -37.25
N SER A 605 -2.04 -36.40 -36.20
CA SER A 605 -1.13 -36.33 -35.05
C SER A 605 -1.33 -37.48 -34.05
N THR A 606 -0.32 -38.34 -33.90
CA THR A 606 -0.24 -39.31 -32.79
C THR A 606 0.42 -38.67 -31.56
N ASP A 607 -0.32 -38.52 -30.46
CA ASP A 607 0.18 -37.91 -29.22
C ASP A 607 0.66 -38.96 -28.19
N THR A 608 1.91 -38.85 -27.78
CA THR A 608 2.41 -39.26 -26.44
C THR A 608 3.50 -38.29 -25.99
N VAL A 609 3.10 -37.11 -25.48
CA VAL A 609 4.04 -36.19 -24.80
C VAL A 609 4.17 -36.65 -23.35
N ASN A 610 5.31 -37.24 -22.99
CA ASN A 610 5.65 -37.50 -21.59
C ASN A 610 5.93 -36.16 -20.88
N VAL A 611 4.95 -35.68 -20.12
CA VAL A 611 5.14 -34.63 -19.12
C VAL A 611 5.49 -35.32 -17.81
N ASN A 612 6.71 -35.11 -17.31
CA ASN A 612 7.10 -35.62 -16.00
C ASN A 612 6.19 -35.01 -14.92
N THR A 613 5.57 -35.86 -14.11
CA THR A 613 4.89 -35.42 -12.88
C THR A 613 5.91 -34.80 -11.92
N PRO A 614 5.57 -33.70 -11.23
CA PRO A 614 6.32 -33.28 -10.04
C PRO A 614 6.35 -34.42 -9.02
N ILE A 615 7.46 -34.54 -8.29
CA ILE A 615 7.60 -35.47 -7.17
C ILE A 615 6.77 -34.92 -5.99
N ASP A 616 6.11 -35.81 -5.25
CA ASP A 616 5.34 -35.44 -4.06
C ASP A 616 6.18 -34.65 -3.04
N SER A 617 5.55 -33.65 -2.42
CA SER A 617 6.19 -32.90 -1.33
C SER A 617 6.48 -33.84 -0.13
N PRO A 618 7.67 -33.74 0.49
CA PRO A 618 8.02 -34.63 1.60
C PRO A 618 7.10 -34.41 2.80
N GLN A 619 6.68 -35.50 3.46
CA GLN A 619 6.02 -35.41 4.75
C GLN A 619 7.02 -34.94 5.81
N SER A 620 6.67 -33.93 6.60
CA SER A 620 7.47 -33.50 7.74
C SER A 620 7.60 -34.62 8.79
N PRO A 621 8.81 -34.92 9.28
CA PRO A 621 9.01 -35.67 10.51
C PRO A 621 8.45 -34.90 11.72
N ALA A 622 8.35 -35.58 12.88
CA ALA A 622 7.88 -34.95 14.12
C ALA A 622 8.72 -35.37 15.33
N THR A 623 9.53 -34.44 15.84
CA THR A 623 10.07 -34.44 17.22
C THR A 623 10.40 -32.98 17.62
N PRO A 624 10.49 -32.64 18.93
CA PRO A 624 10.10 -31.31 19.38
C PRO A 624 11.23 -30.27 19.55
N VAL A 625 10.92 -29.04 19.15
CA VAL A 625 11.14 -27.85 20.00
C VAL A 625 9.81 -27.55 20.69
N ASN A 626 9.82 -27.06 21.93
CA ASN A 626 8.61 -26.87 22.75
C ASN A 626 7.79 -25.62 22.35
N ALA A 627 7.36 -25.54 21.10
CA ALA A 627 6.36 -24.58 20.64
C ALA A 627 5.03 -24.78 21.40
N ILE A 628 4.81 -23.97 22.45
CA ILE A 628 3.57 -24.01 23.26
C ILE A 628 2.45 -23.34 22.45
N ASN A 629 1.77 -24.13 21.60
CA ASN A 629 0.56 -23.74 20.86
C ASN A 629 -0.47 -23.05 21.78
N ALA A 630 -0.61 -21.74 21.65
CA ALA A 630 -1.50 -20.94 22.46
C ALA A 630 -2.97 -21.19 22.09
N ALA A 631 -3.84 -21.50 23.05
CA ALA A 631 -5.27 -21.56 22.80
C ALA A 631 -5.86 -20.16 22.97
N TYR A 632 -6.02 -19.43 21.87
CA TYR A 632 -6.69 -18.13 21.82
C TYR A 632 -8.21 -18.30 21.82
N HIS A 633 -8.89 -17.51 22.64
CA HIS A 633 -10.34 -17.48 22.78
C HIS A 633 -10.83 -16.03 22.68
N PRO A 634 -11.04 -15.50 21.47
CA PRO A 634 -11.60 -14.16 21.26
C PRO A 634 -13.09 -14.15 21.62
N LEU A 635 -13.59 -12.99 22.05
CA LEU A 635 -15.00 -12.81 22.37
C LEU A 635 -15.87 -12.81 21.11
N ALA A 636 -16.77 -13.78 21.01
CA ALA A 636 -17.73 -13.89 19.93
C ALA A 636 -18.59 -12.61 19.81
N HIS A 637 -18.71 -12.09 18.59
CA HIS A 637 -19.49 -10.90 18.24
C HIS A 637 -19.05 -9.57 18.89
N PHE A 638 -17.84 -9.49 19.45
CA PHE A 638 -17.27 -8.20 19.84
C PHE A 638 -17.10 -7.28 18.63
N ILE A 639 -17.47 -6.00 18.76
CA ILE A 639 -17.22 -4.94 17.78
C ILE A 639 -16.78 -3.67 18.53
N PRO A 640 -15.57 -3.15 18.29
CA PRO A 640 -15.15 -1.88 18.85
C PRO A 640 -16.00 -0.74 18.26
N SER A 641 -16.46 0.18 19.11
CA SER A 641 -17.34 1.29 18.72
C SER A 641 -16.63 2.42 17.95
N GLY A 642 -15.33 2.29 17.70
CA GLY A 642 -14.44 3.25 17.04
C GLY A 642 -13.21 3.56 17.90
N THR A 643 -12.24 4.30 17.38
CA THR A 643 -11.14 4.84 18.19
C THR A 643 -11.55 6.17 18.82
N GLN A 644 -11.10 6.41 20.06
CA GLN A 644 -11.36 7.61 20.85
C GLN A 644 -10.39 8.75 20.50
N GLY A 645 -10.93 9.96 20.37
CA GLY A 645 -10.20 11.20 20.21
C GLY A 645 -9.98 11.94 21.53
N GLN A 646 -10.15 13.27 21.49
CA GLN A 646 -9.89 14.15 22.63
C GLN A 646 -11.03 14.23 23.65
N GLU A 647 -12.22 13.80 23.26
CA GLU A 647 -13.35 13.65 24.15
C GLU A 647 -13.06 12.57 25.23
N PRO A 648 -13.34 12.83 26.52
CA PRO A 648 -12.92 11.97 27.64
C PRO A 648 -13.89 10.80 27.86
N TRP A 649 -14.17 10.05 26.79
CA TRP A 649 -15.33 9.15 26.65
C TRP A 649 -14.98 7.65 26.73
N CYS A 650 -13.89 7.27 27.43
CA CYS A 650 -13.44 5.89 27.42
C CYS A 650 -14.52 4.90 27.90
N SER A 651 -15.25 5.19 28.99
CA SER A 651 -16.35 4.33 29.44
C SER A 651 -17.51 4.25 28.44
N GLU A 652 -17.77 5.28 27.65
CA GLU A 652 -18.83 5.33 26.63
C GLU A 652 -18.46 4.58 25.35
N TYR A 653 -17.18 4.62 24.94
CA TYR A 653 -16.65 3.78 23.86
C TYR A 653 -16.76 2.29 24.24
N ILE A 654 -16.42 1.95 25.48
CA ILE A 654 -16.55 0.60 26.03
C ILE A 654 -18.02 0.19 26.14
N SER A 655 -18.87 1.03 26.75
CA SER A 655 -20.30 0.76 26.92
C SER A 655 -21.05 0.63 25.60
N ALA A 656 -20.72 1.44 24.58
CA ALA A 656 -21.28 1.29 23.24
C ALA A 656 -20.95 -0.08 22.64
N SER A 657 -19.70 -0.54 22.80
CA SER A 657 -19.25 -1.86 22.36
C SER A 657 -19.95 -2.99 23.13
N ALA A 658 -20.15 -2.82 24.44
CA ALA A 658 -20.88 -3.77 25.28
C ALA A 658 -22.37 -3.86 24.91
N ILE A 659 -23.04 -2.73 24.68
CA ILE A 659 -24.43 -2.67 24.24
C ILE A 659 -24.59 -3.30 22.85
N ASN A 660 -23.64 -3.08 21.93
CA ASN A 660 -23.63 -3.75 20.63
C ASN A 660 -23.48 -5.28 20.77
N THR A 661 -22.54 -5.73 21.61
CA THR A 661 -22.26 -7.17 21.87
C THR A 661 -23.46 -7.86 22.51
N VAL A 662 -24.05 -7.29 23.57
CA VAL A 662 -25.26 -7.81 24.26
C VAL A 662 -26.49 -7.81 23.35
N ASN A 663 -26.53 -6.96 22.32
CA ASN A 663 -27.58 -6.97 21.29
C ASN A 663 -27.24 -7.83 20.07
N GLN A 664 -26.10 -8.52 20.05
CA GLN A 664 -25.64 -9.37 18.94
C GLN A 664 -25.57 -8.60 17.60
N ILE A 665 -25.21 -7.32 17.68
CA ILE A 665 -24.93 -6.47 16.51
C ILE A 665 -23.70 -7.05 15.79
N THR A 666 -23.78 -7.21 14.47
CA THR A 666 -22.71 -7.85 13.68
C THR A 666 -22.02 -6.85 12.76
N ALA A 667 -20.86 -7.20 12.21
CA ALA A 667 -20.18 -6.39 11.21
C ALA A 667 -21.01 -6.14 9.93
N ALA A 668 -22.03 -6.98 9.67
CA ALA A 668 -22.99 -6.80 8.58
C ALA A 668 -24.16 -5.85 8.92
N THR A 669 -24.33 -5.44 10.18
CA THR A 669 -25.35 -4.46 10.59
C THR A 669 -24.94 -3.05 10.12
N PRO A 670 -25.83 -2.27 9.46
CA PRO A 670 -25.52 -0.91 9.00
C PRO A 670 -24.94 -0.01 10.10
N GLN A 671 -23.98 0.84 9.75
CA GLN A 671 -23.22 1.64 10.72
C GLN A 671 -24.12 2.61 11.51
N GLU A 672 -25.13 3.19 10.86
CA GLU A 672 -26.17 4.02 11.49
C GLU A 672 -27.03 3.30 12.55
N SER A 673 -27.06 1.96 12.52
CA SER A 673 -27.83 1.12 13.45
C SER A 673 -27.00 0.59 14.62
N ARG A 674 -25.73 1.01 14.74
CA ARG A 674 -24.83 0.63 15.84
C ARG A 674 -24.85 1.68 16.94
N VAL A 675 -24.74 1.26 18.19
CA VAL A 675 -24.53 2.19 19.32
C VAL A 675 -23.10 2.71 19.27
N THR A 676 -22.93 4.01 19.48
CA THR A 676 -21.65 4.73 19.48
C THR A 676 -21.45 5.47 20.80
N ALA A 677 -20.21 5.83 21.14
CA ALA A 677 -19.90 6.61 22.35
C ALA A 677 -20.70 7.93 22.41
N GLN A 678 -20.81 8.64 21.28
CA GLN A 678 -21.67 9.83 21.15
C GLN A 678 -23.14 9.50 21.48
N GLY A 679 -23.67 8.38 20.98
CA GLY A 679 -25.03 7.95 21.27
C GLY A 679 -25.27 7.66 22.77
N VAL A 680 -24.26 7.11 23.45
CA VAL A 680 -24.27 6.88 24.91
C VAL A 680 -24.20 8.22 25.66
N MET A 681 -23.30 9.15 25.30
CA MET A 681 -23.26 10.50 25.89
C MET A 681 -24.59 11.28 25.72
N GLN A 682 -25.22 11.16 24.55
CA GLN A 682 -26.56 11.70 24.26
C GLN A 682 -27.69 10.96 25.00
N ALA A 683 -27.42 9.93 25.80
CA ALA A 683 -28.38 9.35 26.74
C ALA A 683 -28.44 10.17 28.05
N PHE A 684 -27.29 10.65 28.53
CA PHE A 684 -27.19 11.49 29.73
C PHE A 684 -27.52 12.96 29.42
N TYR A 685 -27.09 13.44 28.25
CA TYR A 685 -27.17 14.85 27.86
C TYR A 685 -27.97 15.06 26.55
N PRO A 686 -29.27 14.69 26.50
CA PRO A 686 -30.05 14.64 25.26
C PRO A 686 -30.27 16.00 24.57
N ASN A 687 -30.09 17.11 25.30
CA ASN A 687 -30.30 18.47 24.80
C ASN A 687 -29.00 19.25 24.54
N VAL A 688 -27.83 18.60 24.60
CA VAL A 688 -26.51 19.24 24.44
C VAL A 688 -25.98 19.06 23.02
N GLY A 689 -25.53 20.15 22.40
CA GLY A 689 -24.93 20.15 21.06
C GLY A 689 -23.56 19.45 21.04
N LEU A 690 -23.23 18.80 19.91
CA LEU A 690 -22.09 17.88 19.82
C LEU A 690 -20.74 18.48 20.24
N ASP A 691 -20.46 19.73 19.89
CA ASP A 691 -19.17 20.36 20.20
C ASP A 691 -19.03 20.68 21.69
N GLN A 692 -20.13 21.03 22.36
CA GLN A 692 -20.16 21.14 23.83
C GLN A 692 -20.05 19.74 24.46
N LEU A 693 -20.79 18.76 23.94
CA LEU A 693 -20.81 17.38 24.45
C LEU A 693 -19.41 16.77 24.49
N LYS A 694 -18.58 17.01 23.46
CA LYS A 694 -17.18 16.53 23.37
C LYS A 694 -16.26 17.05 24.48
N THR A 695 -16.63 18.17 25.13
CA THR A 695 -15.89 18.71 26.29
C THR A 695 -16.40 18.18 27.64
N MET A 696 -17.46 17.37 27.62
CA MET A 696 -18.10 16.82 28.82
C MET A 696 -17.71 15.35 29.01
N SER A 697 -17.50 14.98 30.27
CA SER A 697 -17.27 13.61 30.73
C SER A 697 -18.57 12.90 31.12
N GLY A 698 -18.49 11.60 31.34
CA GLY A 698 -19.62 10.78 31.81
C GLY A 698 -20.07 11.13 33.23
N VAL A 699 -21.31 10.76 33.53
CA VAL A 699 -21.99 10.98 34.83
C VAL A 699 -21.55 10.00 35.92
N ASN A 700 -22.14 10.09 37.12
CA ASN A 700 -21.93 9.12 38.20
C ASN A 700 -22.55 7.76 37.85
N ILE A 701 -21.98 6.66 38.35
CA ILE A 701 -22.32 5.28 37.95
C ILE A 701 -23.82 4.95 38.10
N ASP A 702 -24.49 5.46 39.14
CA ASP A 702 -25.94 5.29 39.34
C ASP A 702 -26.77 5.91 38.19
N GLU A 703 -26.46 7.16 37.82
CA GLU A 703 -27.10 7.88 36.72
C GLU A 703 -26.76 7.24 35.37
N TYR A 704 -25.53 6.76 35.24
CA TYR A 704 -25.01 6.09 34.06
C TYR A 704 -25.80 4.81 33.74
N LEU A 705 -25.86 3.90 34.72
CA LEU A 705 -26.59 2.64 34.62
C LEU A 705 -28.08 2.89 34.33
N LYS A 706 -28.69 3.87 35.00
CA LYS A 706 -30.11 4.25 34.77
C LYS A 706 -30.38 4.71 33.33
N ALA A 707 -29.53 5.54 32.76
CA ALA A 707 -29.76 6.06 31.40
C ALA A 707 -29.51 4.99 30.32
N ILE A 708 -28.50 4.11 30.47
CA ILE A 708 -28.32 3.00 29.51
C ILE A 708 -29.41 1.93 29.67
N GLN A 709 -29.90 1.68 30.88
CA GLN A 709 -31.06 0.83 31.14
C GLN A 709 -32.33 1.40 30.49
N SER A 710 -32.55 2.71 30.60
CA SER A 710 -33.71 3.40 30.02
C SER A 710 -33.68 3.42 28.49
N LYS A 711 -32.52 3.79 27.89
CA LYS A 711 -32.39 4.00 26.44
C LYS A 711 -32.12 2.73 25.65
N TYR A 712 -31.33 1.80 26.20
CA TYR A 712 -30.82 0.62 25.49
C TYR A 712 -31.26 -0.71 26.10
N GLN A 713 -31.97 -0.71 27.23
CA GLN A 713 -32.45 -1.92 27.92
C GLN A 713 -31.30 -2.87 28.33
N VAL A 714 -30.09 -2.33 28.55
CA VAL A 714 -28.88 -3.04 28.97
C VAL A 714 -28.38 -2.48 30.30
N THR A 715 -27.81 -3.33 31.14
CA THR A 715 -27.21 -2.97 32.44
C THR A 715 -25.99 -3.86 32.75
N ALA A 716 -25.22 -3.50 33.76
CA ALA A 716 -24.01 -4.20 34.23
C ALA A 716 -23.95 -4.24 35.77
N ASP A 717 -23.10 -5.11 36.31
CA ASP A 717 -22.71 -5.11 37.72
C ASP A 717 -21.35 -4.41 37.88
N VAL A 718 -21.17 -3.54 38.88
CA VAL A 718 -19.96 -2.71 39.03
C VAL A 718 -19.33 -2.85 40.42
N GLU A 719 -18.09 -3.32 40.47
CA GLU A 719 -17.37 -3.68 41.70
C GLU A 719 -15.95 -3.07 41.77
N ASN A 720 -15.54 -2.55 42.93
CA ASN A 720 -14.21 -1.93 43.14
C ASN A 720 -13.10 -2.97 43.43
N ARG A 721 -13.05 -4.03 42.62
CA ARG A 721 -12.03 -5.09 42.61
C ARG A 721 -11.69 -5.50 41.19
N THR A 722 -10.60 -6.26 41.03
CA THR A 722 -10.37 -7.09 39.85
C THR A 722 -11.19 -8.38 39.92
N LEU A 723 -11.38 -9.03 38.78
CA LEU A 723 -11.85 -10.42 38.71
C LEU A 723 -10.65 -11.37 38.67
N SER A 724 -10.84 -12.58 39.19
CA SER A 724 -9.91 -13.70 38.95
C SER A 724 -9.98 -14.17 37.50
N PHE A 725 -8.93 -14.85 37.00
CA PHE A 725 -8.91 -15.33 35.62
C PHE A 725 -10.12 -16.24 35.30
N ASP A 726 -10.52 -17.11 36.22
CA ASP A 726 -11.67 -18.01 36.04
C ASP A 726 -13.02 -17.25 35.98
N GLU A 727 -13.15 -16.15 36.73
CA GLU A 727 -14.29 -15.23 36.61
C GLU A 727 -14.28 -14.53 35.24
N VAL A 728 -13.13 -14.02 34.80
CA VAL A 728 -12.98 -13.36 33.48
C VAL A 728 -13.34 -14.33 32.35
N LYS A 729 -12.75 -15.52 32.36
CA LYS A 729 -12.97 -16.59 31.39
C LYS A 729 -14.45 -16.95 31.30
N LYS A 730 -15.13 -17.10 32.45
CA LYS A 730 -16.55 -17.47 32.53
C LYS A 730 -17.47 -16.44 31.87
N GLU A 731 -17.23 -15.14 32.02
CA GLU A 731 -18.04 -14.10 31.38
C GLU A 731 -17.79 -14.07 29.86
N LEU A 732 -16.53 -14.20 29.44
CA LEU A 732 -16.15 -14.27 28.01
C LEU A 732 -16.72 -15.52 27.31
N ASP A 733 -16.67 -16.69 27.96
CA ASP A 733 -17.31 -17.94 27.52
C ASP A 733 -18.84 -17.77 27.34
N ALA A 734 -19.46 -16.89 28.12
CA ALA A 734 -20.88 -16.56 28.05
C ALA A 734 -21.22 -15.49 27.00
N GLY A 735 -20.24 -14.99 26.24
CA GLY A 735 -20.42 -13.92 25.25
C GLY A 735 -20.51 -12.52 25.86
N GLN A 736 -19.97 -12.31 27.06
CA GLN A 736 -20.01 -11.04 27.79
C GLN A 736 -18.60 -10.45 27.91
N MET A 737 -18.37 -9.25 27.36
CA MET A 737 -17.14 -8.49 27.62
C MET A 737 -17.06 -7.96 29.04
N ILE A 738 -15.86 -7.67 29.50
CA ILE A 738 -15.60 -7.05 30.81
C ILE A 738 -14.92 -5.70 30.59
N GLN A 739 -15.44 -4.65 31.22
CA GLN A 739 -14.76 -3.36 31.32
C GLN A 739 -13.83 -3.38 32.53
N MET A 740 -12.53 -3.21 32.29
CA MET A 740 -11.60 -2.81 33.33
C MET A 740 -11.58 -1.29 33.43
N ASP A 741 -11.81 -0.77 34.63
CA ASP A 741 -11.49 0.61 34.98
C ASP A 741 -10.13 0.59 35.70
N ALA A 742 -9.16 1.24 35.07
CA ALA A 742 -7.77 1.28 35.49
C ALA A 742 -7.35 2.70 35.89
N TYR A 743 -6.48 2.78 36.88
CA TYR A 743 -6.05 4.04 37.52
C TYR A 743 -4.52 4.08 37.58
N ASP A 744 -3.90 5.26 37.61
CA ASP A 744 -2.45 5.35 37.84
C ASP A 744 -2.10 4.66 39.17
N GLN A 745 -1.14 3.74 39.13
CA GLN A 745 -0.65 3.01 40.30
C GLN A 745 -0.13 3.92 41.41
N ASN A 746 0.30 5.13 41.06
CA ASN A 746 0.92 6.11 41.97
C ASN A 746 -0.08 7.14 42.51
N GLU A 747 -1.32 7.18 41.98
CA GLU A 747 -2.33 8.14 42.44
C GLU A 747 -2.95 7.71 43.78
N THR A 748 -3.17 8.70 44.65
CA THR A 748 -3.63 8.56 46.03
C THR A 748 -5.03 9.13 46.26
N LEU A 749 -5.56 9.93 45.33
CA LEU A 749 -6.93 10.42 45.33
C LEU A 749 -7.96 9.26 45.25
N PRO A 750 -9.18 9.41 45.80
CA PRO A 750 -10.21 8.37 45.72
C PRO A 750 -10.62 8.05 44.28
N LYS A 751 -10.70 6.75 43.93
CA LYS A 751 -11.15 6.28 42.62
C LYS A 751 -12.50 6.92 42.22
N GLY A 752 -12.57 7.53 41.04
CA GLY A 752 -13.78 8.19 40.55
C GLY A 752 -14.12 9.51 41.25
N SER A 753 -13.18 10.12 41.98
CA SER A 753 -13.25 11.55 42.32
C SER A 753 -12.80 12.40 41.15
N GLU A 754 -13.04 13.71 41.24
CA GLU A 754 -12.38 14.69 40.38
C GLU A 754 -10.85 14.57 40.49
N GLY A 755 -10.17 14.47 39.36
CA GLY A 755 -8.72 14.29 39.28
C GLY A 755 -8.25 12.83 39.36
N ASN A 756 -9.13 11.86 39.63
CA ASN A 756 -8.81 10.44 39.57
C ASN A 756 -9.98 9.60 39.04
N GLU A 757 -10.58 10.05 37.93
CA GLU A 757 -11.65 9.34 37.23
C GLU A 757 -11.20 7.96 36.69
N GLY A 758 -9.95 7.84 36.24
CA GLY A 758 -9.39 6.62 35.64
C GLY A 758 -9.66 6.49 34.13
N HIS A 759 -9.09 5.44 33.52
CA HIS A 759 -9.27 5.06 32.11
C HIS A 759 -10.01 3.72 31.99
N ALA A 760 -10.85 3.55 30.97
CA ALA A 760 -11.62 2.33 30.71
C ALA A 760 -11.08 1.55 29.52
N LEU A 761 -10.85 0.26 29.70
CA LEU A 761 -10.47 -0.69 28.65
C LEU A 761 -11.37 -1.94 28.70
N ALA A 762 -11.39 -2.73 27.64
CA ALA A 762 -12.20 -3.95 27.58
C ALA A 762 -11.32 -5.20 27.55
N ILE A 763 -11.60 -6.20 28.38
CA ILE A 763 -11.17 -7.56 28.09
C ILE A 763 -12.14 -8.13 27.04
N VAL A 764 -11.57 -8.53 25.90
CA VAL A 764 -12.30 -8.98 24.69
C VAL A 764 -11.84 -10.35 24.20
N GLY A 765 -11.07 -11.07 25.02
CA GLY A 765 -10.62 -12.43 24.77
C GLY A 765 -9.63 -12.88 25.85
N TYR A 766 -9.23 -14.15 25.79
CA TYR A 766 -8.19 -14.70 26.66
C TYR A 766 -7.33 -15.73 25.92
N ILE A 767 -6.16 -16.05 26.46
CA ILE A 767 -5.20 -17.01 25.91
C ILE A 767 -4.78 -18.00 26.99
N LEU A 768 -4.82 -19.30 26.69
CA LEU A 768 -4.34 -20.38 27.57
C LEU A 768 -3.04 -21.01 27.05
N PRO A 769 -2.16 -21.50 27.95
CA PRO A 769 -0.99 -22.30 27.58
C PRO A 769 -1.39 -23.65 26.97
N ALA A 770 -0.57 -24.18 26.05
CA ALA A 770 -0.83 -25.45 25.35
C ALA A 770 -0.95 -26.67 26.28
N ASP A 771 -0.24 -26.65 27.42
CA ASP A 771 -0.31 -27.71 28.43
C ASP A 771 -1.50 -27.55 29.40
N GLY A 772 -2.29 -26.48 29.25
CA GLY A 772 -3.49 -26.21 30.02
C GLY A 772 -3.28 -25.84 31.50
N ASP A 773 -2.03 -25.88 32.02
CA ASP A 773 -1.78 -25.61 33.44
C ASP A 773 -1.55 -24.12 33.70
N THR A 774 -2.66 -23.40 33.83
CA THR A 774 -2.73 -21.96 34.17
C THR A 774 -2.07 -21.58 35.50
N ARG A 775 -1.65 -22.56 36.33
CA ARG A 775 -0.90 -22.32 37.57
C ARG A 775 0.61 -22.30 37.32
N LYS A 776 1.07 -23.07 36.34
CA LYS A 776 2.46 -23.18 35.91
C LYS A 776 2.84 -22.06 34.94
N HIS A 777 1.97 -21.80 33.96
CA HIS A 777 2.13 -20.75 32.96
C HIS A 777 0.99 -19.74 33.11
N ALA A 778 1.27 -18.44 33.14
CA ALA A 778 0.23 -17.43 33.30
C ALA A 778 -0.65 -17.35 32.04
N PRO A 779 -1.98 -17.51 32.10
CA PRO A 779 -2.83 -17.19 30.96
C PRO A 779 -2.86 -15.66 30.73
N TYR A 780 -3.25 -15.24 29.53
CA TYR A 780 -3.25 -13.82 29.13
C TYR A 780 -4.67 -13.34 28.83
N TYR A 781 -4.89 -12.04 28.99
CA TYR A 781 -6.06 -11.33 28.51
C TYR A 781 -5.77 -10.70 27.15
N GLU A 782 -6.72 -10.79 26.22
CA GLU A 782 -6.75 -9.89 25.06
C GLU A 782 -7.56 -8.65 25.44
N VAL A 783 -6.93 -7.49 25.34
CA VAL A 783 -7.45 -6.22 25.83
C VAL A 783 -7.59 -5.23 24.67
N TRP A 784 -8.74 -4.57 24.57
CA TRP A 784 -8.96 -3.45 23.67
C TRP A 784 -8.87 -2.13 24.44
N ASN A 785 -7.98 -1.23 23.98
CA ASN A 785 -7.87 0.14 24.44
C ASN A 785 -8.67 1.07 23.50
N PRO A 786 -9.67 1.84 23.96
CA PRO A 786 -10.38 2.81 23.12
C PRO A 786 -9.47 3.83 22.44
N TRP A 787 -8.29 4.13 23.01
CA TRP A 787 -7.31 5.04 22.40
C TRP A 787 -6.67 4.49 21.12
N TRP A 788 -6.74 3.17 20.90
CA TRP A 788 -6.03 2.48 19.82
C TRP A 788 -6.99 1.78 18.84
N GLY A 789 -6.49 1.46 17.65
CA GLY A 789 -7.25 0.76 16.59
C GLY A 789 -7.20 -0.77 16.67
N ASN A 790 -6.48 -1.32 17.66
CA ASN A 790 -6.11 -2.72 17.78
C ASN A 790 -6.24 -3.24 19.23
N THR A 791 -6.09 -4.54 19.40
CA THR A 791 -5.95 -5.20 20.71
C THR A 791 -4.47 -5.34 21.11
N PHE A 792 -4.25 -5.56 22.40
CA PHE A 792 -2.95 -5.88 22.99
C PHE A 792 -3.12 -6.98 24.05
N TYR A 793 -2.02 -7.52 24.56
CA TYR A 793 -2.03 -8.67 25.47
C TYR A 793 -1.43 -8.30 26.84
N VAL A 794 -2.03 -8.82 27.91
CA VAL A 794 -1.57 -8.62 29.30
C VAL A 794 -1.72 -9.92 30.07
N SER A 795 -0.67 -10.37 30.76
CA SER A 795 -0.67 -11.55 31.62
C SER A 795 -1.67 -11.41 32.77
N SER A 796 -2.36 -12.49 33.13
CA SER A 796 -3.24 -12.52 34.30
C SER A 796 -2.51 -12.37 35.63
N LYS A 797 -1.16 -12.41 35.64
CA LYS A 797 -0.31 -12.14 36.80
C LYS A 797 0.13 -10.65 36.90
N ALA A 798 -0.07 -9.85 35.86
CA ALA A 798 0.39 -8.46 35.83
C ALA A 798 -0.33 -7.61 36.90
N THR A 799 0.43 -6.93 37.76
CA THR A 799 -0.11 -6.13 38.88
C THR A 799 -0.46 -4.69 38.47
N TYR A 800 0.06 -4.26 37.32
CA TYR A 800 -0.21 -3.05 36.56
C TYR A 800 0.17 -3.32 35.09
N PHE A 801 -0.13 -2.41 34.18
CA PHE A 801 0.27 -2.44 32.77
C PHE A 801 0.60 -1.02 32.27
N ASN A 802 1.53 -0.89 31.33
CA ASN A 802 1.99 0.42 30.84
C ASN A 802 1.13 0.90 29.66
N LEU A 803 0.51 2.08 29.76
CA LEU A 803 -0.17 2.75 28.64
C LEU A 803 0.30 4.20 28.54
N ALA A 804 0.75 4.63 27.36
CA ALA A 804 1.20 6.00 27.07
C ALA A 804 2.22 6.58 28.09
N GLY A 805 3.05 5.72 28.70
CA GLY A 805 4.05 6.08 29.71
C GLY A 805 3.58 6.05 31.17
N THR A 806 2.29 5.77 31.43
CA THR A 806 1.73 5.64 32.79
C THR A 806 1.50 4.17 33.17
N GLN A 807 1.82 3.82 34.42
CA GLN A 807 1.53 2.51 35.01
C GLN A 807 0.07 2.45 35.47
N TYR A 808 -0.79 1.85 34.65
CA TYR A 808 -2.21 1.66 34.95
C TYR A 808 -2.47 0.37 35.72
N LYS A 809 -3.28 0.46 36.77
CA LYS A 809 -3.71 -0.67 37.60
C LYS A 809 -5.22 -0.84 37.51
N TRP A 810 -5.66 -1.99 36.99
CA TRP A 810 -7.06 -2.40 37.02
C TRP A 810 -7.56 -2.44 38.48
N ALA A 811 -8.57 -1.63 38.79
CA ALA A 811 -8.99 -1.43 40.19
C ALA A 811 -10.51 -1.22 40.40
N ARG A 812 -11.30 -1.18 39.33
CA ARG A 812 -12.77 -1.30 39.32
C ARG A 812 -13.16 -2.11 38.07
N THR A 813 -14.27 -2.84 38.11
CA THR A 813 -14.74 -3.71 37.02
C THR A 813 -16.22 -3.51 36.75
N TRP A 814 -16.61 -3.48 35.47
CA TRP A 814 -18.00 -3.66 35.04
C TRP A 814 -18.13 -4.97 34.28
N HIS A 815 -18.96 -5.88 34.78
CA HIS A 815 -19.16 -7.23 34.27
C HIS A 815 -20.64 -7.61 34.27
N ASN A 816 -20.98 -8.84 33.88
CA ASN A 816 -22.36 -9.30 33.77
C ASN A 816 -23.23 -8.35 32.91
N TRP A 817 -22.67 -7.85 31.80
CA TRP A 817 -23.35 -6.98 30.85
C TRP A 817 -24.52 -7.74 30.21
N ARG A 818 -25.76 -7.28 30.44
CA ARG A 818 -26.97 -8.06 30.21
C ARG A 818 -28.18 -7.21 29.84
N LYS A 819 -29.15 -7.82 29.17
CA LYS A 819 -30.47 -7.21 28.95
C LYS A 819 -31.26 -7.16 30.26
N VAL A 820 -32.01 -6.07 30.44
CA VAL A 820 -32.80 -5.80 31.64
C VAL A 820 -34.06 -6.67 31.64
N THR A 821 -34.25 -7.45 32.70
CA THR A 821 -35.47 -8.23 32.96
C THR A 821 -36.21 -7.68 34.18
N THR A 822 -37.48 -8.05 34.35
CA THR A 822 -38.37 -7.53 35.41
C THR A 822 -37.94 -7.86 36.85
N SER A 823 -36.87 -8.63 37.04
CA SER A 823 -36.29 -8.99 38.34
C SER A 823 -34.81 -8.60 38.48
N ALA A 824 -34.28 -7.77 37.58
CA ALA A 824 -32.84 -7.47 37.51
C ALA A 824 -32.38 -6.46 38.58
N THR A 825 -31.88 -6.96 39.72
CA THR A 825 -31.07 -6.17 40.65
C THR A 825 -29.62 -6.07 40.17
N THR A 826 -29.04 -4.87 40.19
CA THR A 826 -27.61 -4.60 39.91
C THR A 826 -26.75 -4.77 41.16
N LYS A 827 -25.62 -5.46 41.06
CA LYS A 827 -24.65 -5.63 42.18
C LYS A 827 -23.69 -4.44 42.31
N THR A 828 -24.22 -3.23 42.41
CA THR A 828 -23.42 -2.01 42.57
C THR A 828 -23.63 -1.46 43.98
N ALA A 829 -22.58 -1.43 44.80
CA ALA A 829 -22.68 -0.93 46.17
C ALA A 829 -22.94 0.59 46.17
N PRO A 830 -23.75 1.14 47.12
CA PRO A 830 -24.12 2.56 47.10
C PRO A 830 -22.96 3.55 47.07
N VAL A 831 -21.83 3.21 47.70
CA VAL A 831 -20.60 4.03 47.68
C VAL A 831 -19.89 4.04 46.32
N ILE A 832 -20.04 2.97 45.53
CA ILE A 832 -19.52 2.87 44.15
C ILE A 832 -20.45 3.62 43.20
N ALA A 833 -21.77 3.51 43.41
CA ALA A 833 -22.80 4.14 42.60
C ALA A 833 -22.69 5.68 42.55
N GLN A 834 -22.06 6.30 43.56
CA GLN A 834 -21.80 7.74 43.65
C GLN A 834 -20.44 8.19 43.06
N GLN A 835 -19.61 7.26 42.57
CA GLN A 835 -18.36 7.59 41.88
C GLN A 835 -18.64 7.97 40.41
N LYS A 836 -17.79 8.81 39.81
CA LYS A 836 -17.76 9.00 38.35
C LYS A 836 -17.35 7.72 37.63
N VAL A 837 -17.83 7.56 36.40
CA VAL A 837 -17.26 6.61 35.43
C VAL A 837 -15.82 6.98 35.06
N ALA A 838 -15.09 6.06 34.42
CA ALA A 838 -13.75 6.33 33.94
C ALA A 838 -13.81 7.25 32.70
N SER A 839 -12.92 8.25 32.67
CA SER A 839 -13.09 9.47 31.87
C SER A 839 -11.74 10.08 31.49
N ALA A 840 -10.86 9.29 30.89
CA ALA A 840 -9.58 9.75 30.37
C ALA A 840 -9.68 10.08 28.86
N PRO A 841 -9.20 11.24 28.38
CA PRO A 841 -9.06 11.52 26.95
C PRO A 841 -7.92 10.68 26.35
N ASN A 842 -7.90 10.45 25.03
CA ASN A 842 -6.77 9.80 24.38
C ASN A 842 -5.54 10.75 24.39
N PRO A 843 -4.43 10.42 25.07
CA PRO A 843 -3.26 11.30 25.14
C PRO A 843 -2.59 11.51 23.77
N GLU A 844 -2.66 10.52 22.88
CA GLU A 844 -2.06 10.56 21.53
C GLU A 844 -2.89 11.40 20.55
N ALA A 845 -4.17 11.65 20.85
CA ALA A 845 -5.03 12.51 20.03
C ALA A 845 -4.73 14.02 20.17
N ILE A 846 -3.78 14.43 21.04
CA ILE A 846 -3.29 15.81 21.10
C ILE A 846 -2.23 16.03 20.00
N LYS A 847 -2.66 16.46 18.81
CA LYS A 847 -1.77 17.11 17.82
C LYS A 847 -1.93 18.63 17.76
N VAL A 848 -1.99 19.30 18.92
CA VAL A 848 -1.92 20.78 19.02
C VAL A 848 -0.97 21.31 20.10
N LYS A 849 0.32 21.32 19.76
CA LYS A 849 1.28 22.41 20.01
C LYS A 849 1.12 23.27 21.29
N THR A 850 1.45 22.74 22.47
CA THR A 850 2.08 23.56 23.53
C THR A 850 3.03 22.77 24.42
N LEU A 851 4.28 23.23 24.54
CA LEU A 851 5.27 22.70 25.50
C LEU A 851 5.05 23.31 26.90
N PRO A 852 5.37 22.59 28.00
CA PRO A 852 5.45 23.19 29.33
C PRO A 852 6.61 24.21 29.41
N LYS A 853 6.43 25.28 30.19
CA LYS A 853 7.40 26.38 30.30
C LYS A 853 8.61 26.00 31.16
N MET A 854 9.81 26.30 30.65
CA MET A 854 10.97 26.65 31.46
C MET A 854 11.59 27.96 30.96
N SER A 855 12.38 28.63 31.81
CA SER A 855 13.02 29.92 31.53
C SER A 855 14.30 30.06 32.37
N PRO A 856 15.24 30.98 32.08
CA PRO A 856 15.95 31.11 30.79
C PRO A 856 17.50 31.30 30.95
N LYS A 857 18.30 30.88 29.94
CA LYS A 857 19.73 31.20 29.56
C LYS A 857 20.41 29.96 28.89
N VAL A 858 21.34 29.91 27.92
CA VAL A 858 22.05 30.80 26.91
C VAL A 858 23.55 30.35 26.79
N ALA A 859 24.12 30.01 25.58
CA ALA A 859 25.58 29.80 25.16
C ALA A 859 26.03 28.41 24.54
N LEU A 860 27.03 28.18 23.62
CA LEU A 860 27.83 28.98 22.62
C LEU A 860 28.69 28.16 21.52
N TYR A 861 28.16 27.74 20.33
CA TYR A 861 28.69 27.89 18.90
C TYR A 861 29.24 26.67 18.05
N ASN A 862 29.20 26.76 16.68
CA ASN A 862 29.78 25.86 15.62
C ASN A 862 30.32 26.59 14.36
N PRO A 863 31.52 26.21 13.89
CA PRO A 863 31.95 26.28 12.47
C PRO A 863 32.71 24.98 11.98
N LYS A 864 32.61 24.38 10.77
CA LYS A 864 31.97 24.60 9.43
C LYS A 864 31.90 23.26 8.64
N THR A 865 31.37 23.24 7.40
CA THR A 865 31.24 22.06 6.50
C THR A 865 31.36 22.35 4.99
N PRO A 866 31.38 21.30 4.13
CA PRO A 866 30.67 21.36 2.84
C PRO A 866 29.99 20.05 2.33
N ASN A 867 28.77 20.21 1.77
CA ASN A 867 28.05 19.31 0.83
C ASN A 867 28.98 18.80 -0.32
N PRO A 868 28.79 17.59 -0.91
CA PRO A 868 27.72 17.40 -1.93
C PRO A 868 27.18 15.95 -2.17
N THR A 869 25.94 15.82 -2.65
CA THR A 869 25.57 15.28 -4.01
C THR A 869 24.06 15.00 -4.10
N ASP A 870 23.38 15.61 -5.07
CA ASP A 870 22.64 14.81 -6.07
C ASP A 870 22.36 15.62 -7.35
N TYR A 871 22.73 15.05 -8.50
CA TYR A 871 22.49 15.59 -9.85
C TYR A 871 22.67 14.43 -10.83
N LEU A 872 21.75 14.33 -11.82
CA LEU A 872 21.77 13.39 -12.96
C LEU A 872 21.15 11.98 -12.79
N PHE A 873 19.85 11.93 -12.49
CA PHE A 873 18.96 11.01 -13.21
C PHE A 873 17.77 11.74 -13.84
N LYS A 874 17.95 12.20 -15.09
CA LYS A 874 16.87 12.71 -15.97
C LYS A 874 17.08 12.27 -17.42
N ALA A 875 16.37 11.21 -17.79
CA ALA A 875 16.10 10.84 -19.18
C ALA A 875 14.57 10.61 -19.34
N SER A 876 14.04 10.97 -20.51
CA SER A 876 12.61 10.93 -20.90
C SER A 876 12.06 9.49 -21.03
N PRO A 877 10.71 9.25 -21.10
CA PRO A 877 9.71 10.13 -21.73
C PRO A 877 8.26 10.20 -21.14
N LEU A 878 7.77 11.45 -20.98
CA LEU A 878 6.38 11.91 -21.23
C LEU A 878 5.23 11.41 -20.29
N PRO A 879 4.12 12.16 -20.14
CA PRO A 879 4.12 13.49 -19.52
C PRO A 879 2.98 13.69 -18.48
N GLN A 880 3.22 14.54 -17.48
CA GLN A 880 2.24 14.86 -16.43
C GLN A 880 1.31 16.05 -16.77
N ASN A 881 0.20 16.12 -16.00
CA ASN A 881 -0.70 17.25 -15.69
C ASN A 881 -1.98 17.37 -16.55
N ASN A 882 -3.17 17.49 -15.90
CA ASN A 882 -3.62 18.81 -15.40
C ASN A 882 -5.12 18.94 -14.97
N VAL A 883 -5.74 18.05 -14.18
CA VAL A 883 -7.04 18.40 -13.53
C VAL A 883 -6.90 19.53 -12.48
N PHE A 884 -5.66 19.85 -12.08
CA PHE A 884 -5.24 20.95 -11.19
C PHE A 884 -6.00 22.26 -11.31
N LYS A 885 -6.41 22.66 -12.51
CA LYS A 885 -6.98 23.99 -12.75
C LYS A 885 -8.36 24.23 -12.19
N GLY A 886 -9.28 23.26 -12.37
CA GLY A 886 -10.69 23.46 -11.99
C GLY A 886 -10.79 23.65 -10.48
N LEU A 887 -10.12 22.77 -9.77
CA LEU A 887 -10.06 22.73 -8.32
C LEU A 887 -9.33 23.97 -7.74
N VAL A 888 -8.24 24.47 -8.34
CA VAL A 888 -7.52 25.68 -7.86
C VAL A 888 -8.43 26.90 -7.62
N SER A 889 -9.48 27.10 -8.42
CA SER A 889 -10.50 28.16 -8.20
C SER A 889 -11.41 27.90 -6.99
N GLU A 890 -11.68 26.63 -6.71
CA GLU A 890 -12.58 26.16 -5.67
C GLU A 890 -11.87 25.92 -4.33
N MET A 891 -10.53 25.82 -4.30
CA MET A 891 -9.77 25.72 -3.04
C MET A 891 -9.76 27.05 -2.26
N GLY A 892 -9.64 26.97 -0.93
CA GLY A 892 -9.43 28.10 -0.04
C GLY A 892 -8.06 28.76 -0.19
N SER A 893 -7.70 29.61 0.77
CA SER A 893 -6.36 30.20 0.86
C SER A 893 -5.29 29.14 1.12
N GLU A 894 -4.19 29.17 0.36
CA GLU A 894 -3.08 28.21 0.54
C GLU A 894 -2.34 28.42 1.86
N THR A 895 -2.52 27.49 2.80
CA THR A 895 -1.66 27.34 3.97
C THR A 895 -0.32 26.78 3.48
N SER A 896 0.70 27.64 3.37
CA SER A 896 2.02 27.23 2.87
C SER A 896 3.14 27.35 3.91
N CYS A 897 4.01 26.35 3.93
CA CYS A 897 5.28 26.35 4.63
C CYS A 897 6.46 26.29 3.66
N LYS A 898 7.44 27.19 3.82
CA LYS A 898 8.67 27.12 3.02
C LYS A 898 9.74 26.38 3.82
N ASN A 899 10.25 25.29 3.25
CA ASN A 899 11.46 24.64 3.69
C ASN A 899 12.66 25.51 3.30
N TYR A 900 13.41 25.97 4.30
CA TYR A 900 14.58 26.84 4.09
C TYR A 900 15.89 26.06 3.91
N PHE A 901 15.88 24.74 4.16
CA PHE A 901 17.01 23.84 3.90
C PHE A 901 17.00 23.35 2.45
N THR A 902 15.85 22.88 1.94
CA THR A 902 15.68 22.48 0.53
C THR A 902 15.25 23.63 -0.40
N ASN A 903 14.90 24.79 0.16
CA ASN A 903 14.33 25.96 -0.52
C ASN A 903 12.91 25.73 -1.12
N GLU A 904 12.33 24.54 -0.96
CA GLU A 904 11.01 24.18 -1.49
C GLU A 904 9.84 24.77 -0.68
N THR A 905 8.65 24.81 -1.29
CA THR A 905 7.43 25.32 -0.64
C THR A 905 6.39 24.20 -0.54
N PHE A 906 6.24 23.69 0.66
CA PHE A 906 5.16 22.83 1.07
C PHE A 906 3.88 23.68 1.23
N GLY A 907 2.71 23.11 1.01
CA GLY A 907 1.46 23.83 1.27
C GLY A 907 0.22 22.99 1.04
N TYR A 908 -0.90 23.37 1.61
CA TYR A 908 -2.19 22.79 1.29
C TYR A 908 -3.29 23.86 1.17
N ALA A 909 -4.40 23.48 0.55
CA ALA A 909 -5.66 24.23 0.61
C ALA A 909 -6.82 23.23 0.49
N GLU A 910 -7.79 23.29 1.40
CA GLU A 910 -9.05 22.54 1.28
C GLU A 910 -10.00 23.18 0.24
N SER A 911 -10.91 22.40 -0.34
CA SER A 911 -12.00 22.91 -1.18
C SER A 911 -13.04 23.71 -0.36
N LYS A 912 -13.40 24.92 -0.82
CA LYS A 912 -14.37 25.83 -0.16
C LYS A 912 -15.73 25.19 0.13
N ASN A 913 -16.13 24.18 -0.63
CA ASN A 913 -17.43 23.51 -0.50
C ASN A 913 -17.46 22.44 0.61
N GLY A 914 -16.74 22.64 1.72
CA GLY A 914 -16.74 21.71 2.87
C GLY A 914 -15.64 20.64 2.87
N GLY A 915 -14.47 20.93 2.29
CA GLY A 915 -13.28 20.10 2.49
C GLY A 915 -13.25 18.75 1.78
N TYR A 916 -14.03 18.53 0.71
CA TYR A 916 -14.01 17.29 -0.08
C TYR A 916 -12.69 16.98 -0.80
N TYR A 917 -11.87 18.00 -1.09
CA TYR A 917 -10.57 17.84 -1.76
C TYR A 917 -9.49 18.68 -1.07
N VAL A 918 -8.25 18.20 -1.13
CA VAL A 918 -7.06 18.83 -0.57
C VAL A 918 -6.02 19.06 -1.65
N ARG A 919 -5.62 20.32 -1.86
CA ARG A 919 -4.56 20.71 -2.81
C ARG A 919 -3.20 20.72 -2.14
N ALA A 920 -2.61 19.55 -1.96
CA ALA A 920 -1.28 19.34 -1.40
C ALA A 920 -0.15 19.77 -2.36
N ARG A 921 0.79 20.60 -1.93
CA ARG A 921 1.84 21.22 -2.76
C ARG A 921 3.22 20.89 -2.22
N LEU A 922 4.14 20.57 -3.13
CA LEU A 922 5.56 20.34 -2.85
C LEU A 922 6.42 21.11 -3.87
N GLY A 923 7.07 22.18 -3.44
CA GLY A 923 7.91 23.02 -4.30
C GLY A 923 7.10 23.81 -5.34
N SER A 924 7.34 23.51 -6.61
CA SER A 924 6.51 23.93 -7.75
C SER A 924 5.40 22.95 -8.09
N ASN A 925 5.49 21.72 -7.58
CA ASN A 925 4.60 20.63 -7.92
C ASN A 925 3.36 20.68 -7.01
N ILE A 926 2.24 20.22 -7.53
CA ILE A 926 0.96 20.23 -6.83
C ILE A 926 0.34 18.86 -7.04
N LYS A 927 -0.31 18.34 -5.99
CA LYS A 927 -1.29 17.27 -5.98
C LYS A 927 -2.64 17.82 -5.52
N ILE A 928 -3.73 17.27 -6.05
CA ILE A 928 -5.07 17.51 -5.52
C ILE A 928 -5.67 16.14 -5.34
N SER A 929 -6.05 15.81 -4.12
CA SER A 929 -6.46 14.47 -3.72
C SER A 929 -7.79 14.55 -2.96
N PRO A 930 -8.67 13.52 -2.99
CA PRO A 930 -9.88 13.50 -2.18
C PRO A 930 -9.51 13.54 -0.69
N ALA A 931 -10.28 14.27 0.12
CA ALA A 931 -9.96 14.37 1.54
C ALA A 931 -10.10 13.02 2.25
N GLY A 932 -8.99 12.56 2.85
CA GLY A 932 -8.87 11.27 3.52
C GLY A 932 -7.65 11.23 4.45
N SER A 933 -7.27 10.04 4.91
CA SER A 933 -6.17 9.86 5.86
C SER A 933 -4.82 10.41 5.35
N LEU A 934 -4.43 10.06 4.13
CA LEU A 934 -3.19 10.53 3.50
C LEU A 934 -3.18 12.06 3.36
N THR A 935 -4.26 12.65 2.83
CA THR A 935 -4.32 14.11 2.70
C THR A 935 -4.25 14.79 4.07
N ARG A 936 -5.02 14.29 5.05
CA ARG A 936 -5.07 14.87 6.40
C ARG A 936 -3.75 14.73 7.13
N SER A 937 -3.00 13.64 6.95
CA SER A 937 -1.64 13.54 7.48
C SER A 937 -0.76 14.63 6.88
N PHE A 938 -0.71 14.75 5.55
CA PHE A 938 0.04 15.81 4.89
C PHE A 938 -0.40 17.23 5.31
N GLU A 939 -1.70 17.49 5.49
CA GLU A 939 -2.18 18.78 6.01
C GLU A 939 -1.62 19.06 7.40
N ASN A 940 -1.71 18.07 8.30
CA ASN A 940 -1.14 18.14 9.65
C ASN A 940 0.39 18.31 9.62
N ASP A 941 1.09 17.60 8.75
CA ASP A 941 2.54 17.66 8.62
C ASP A 941 2.98 19.02 8.04
N VAL A 942 2.27 19.57 7.06
CA VAL A 942 2.51 20.92 6.53
C VAL A 942 2.17 22.01 7.54
N ASP A 943 1.14 21.85 8.36
CA ASP A 943 0.83 22.83 9.40
C ASP A 943 1.74 22.70 10.63
N ALA A 944 2.22 21.50 10.97
CA ALA A 944 3.32 21.28 11.91
C ALA A 944 4.60 21.99 11.40
N MET A 945 5.00 21.72 10.15
CA MET A 945 6.09 22.45 9.50
C MET A 945 5.87 23.97 9.54
N ARG A 946 4.66 24.47 9.27
CA ARG A 946 4.37 25.92 9.32
C ARG A 946 4.48 26.48 10.74
N ASN A 947 4.08 25.68 11.72
CA ASN A 947 4.17 25.97 13.13
C ASN A 947 5.60 26.02 13.66
N ASP A 948 6.46 25.09 13.21
CA ASP A 948 7.88 25.02 13.56
C ASP A 948 8.69 26.06 12.81
N ARG A 949 8.42 26.28 11.52
CA ARG A 949 9.01 27.36 10.72
C ARG A 949 8.81 28.71 11.40
N ASN A 950 7.62 28.97 11.96
CA ASN A 950 7.36 30.22 12.67
C ASN A 950 8.20 30.33 13.96
N THR A 951 8.41 29.23 14.69
CA THR A 951 9.34 29.16 15.83
C THR A 951 10.80 29.37 15.40
N ILE A 952 11.24 28.73 14.31
CA ILE A 952 12.60 28.80 13.78
C ILE A 952 12.91 30.20 13.20
N LEU A 953 11.96 30.83 12.50
CA LEU A 953 12.07 32.21 12.00
C LEU A 953 12.03 33.24 13.13
N ALA A 954 11.19 33.02 14.15
CA ALA A 954 11.25 33.80 15.38
C ALA A 954 12.58 33.59 16.11
N GLY A 955 13.30 32.49 15.84
CA GLY A 955 14.63 32.16 16.36
C GLY A 955 15.84 32.67 15.55
N ALA A 956 15.68 33.02 14.26
CA ALA A 956 16.84 33.25 13.38
C ALA A 956 16.62 34.33 12.29
N SER A 957 17.53 35.31 12.26
CA SER A 957 17.66 36.23 11.12
C SER A 957 18.26 35.52 9.90
N VAL A 958 17.86 35.95 8.70
CA VAL A 958 18.00 35.22 7.42
C VAL A 958 19.43 34.78 7.06
N ALA A 959 20.46 35.41 7.61
CA ALA A 959 21.86 35.05 7.39
C ALA A 959 22.25 33.66 7.95
N ILE A 960 21.55 33.16 8.98
CA ILE A 960 21.96 31.96 9.73
C ILE A 960 21.62 30.66 8.97
N PHE A 961 20.50 30.63 8.24
CA PHE A 961 20.06 29.44 7.50
C PHE A 961 21.07 28.95 6.46
N VAL A 962 21.79 29.89 5.81
CA VAL A 962 22.79 29.58 4.78
C VAL A 962 24.01 28.84 5.37
N ALA A 963 24.29 29.00 6.67
CA ALA A 963 25.32 28.22 7.35
C ALA A 963 24.84 26.80 7.71
N ILE A 964 23.60 26.66 8.18
CA ILE A 964 23.07 25.37 8.66
C ILE A 964 22.73 24.42 7.51
N ALA A 965 22.29 24.92 6.34
CA ALA A 965 22.09 24.08 5.15
C ALA A 965 23.40 23.50 4.58
N GLY A 966 24.57 23.99 5.01
CA GLY A 966 25.84 23.31 4.77
C GLY A 966 26.12 22.18 5.77
N LEU A 967 25.57 22.23 6.99
CA LEU A 967 26.01 21.46 8.16
C LEU A 967 25.48 20.02 8.24
N ILE A 968 24.97 19.49 7.12
CA ILE A 968 24.43 18.13 7.00
C ILE A 968 25.52 17.12 6.54
N SER A 969 26.77 17.58 6.35
CA SER A 969 27.90 16.78 5.84
C SER A 969 29.02 16.51 6.88
N GLY A 970 28.67 16.45 8.17
CA GLY A 970 29.64 16.21 9.26
C GLY A 970 29.00 16.36 10.65
N GLY A 971 29.55 15.66 11.65
CA GLY A 971 28.93 15.54 12.98
C GLY A 971 28.97 16.80 13.87
N ALA A 972 28.36 16.66 15.06
CA ALA A 972 28.24 17.63 16.17
C ALA A 972 27.32 18.86 15.93
N LEU A 973 26.06 18.74 16.37
CA LEU A 973 25.01 19.79 16.23
C LEU A 973 24.44 20.39 17.53
N SER A 974 24.77 19.90 18.74
CA SER A 974 24.04 20.26 19.98
C SER A 974 24.51 21.55 20.67
N VAL A 975 25.74 21.57 21.23
CA VAL A 975 26.37 22.74 21.91
C VAL A 975 26.32 24.02 21.06
N VAL A 976 26.36 23.79 19.77
CA VAL A 976 26.25 24.69 18.62
C VAL A 976 25.11 25.69 18.72
N ILE A 977 23.88 25.19 18.69
CA ILE A 977 22.69 25.96 18.31
C ILE A 977 22.31 26.91 19.43
N THR A 978 22.63 26.52 20.67
CA THR A 978 22.60 27.29 21.91
C THR A 978 23.34 28.64 21.85
N SER A 979 24.21 28.82 20.86
CA SER A 979 24.88 30.11 20.60
C SER A 979 24.02 31.09 19.86
N VAL A 980 23.52 30.70 18.70
CA VAL A 980 23.24 31.69 17.66
C VAL A 980 21.96 32.42 18.07
N LEU A 981 21.01 31.63 18.59
CA LEU A 981 19.84 32.04 19.36
C LEU A 981 20.16 33.00 20.52
N ALA A 982 21.23 32.73 21.26
CA ALA A 982 21.64 33.55 22.41
C ALA A 982 22.20 34.91 21.99
N THR A 983 23.05 34.97 20.95
CA THR A 983 23.69 36.22 20.52
C THR A 983 22.72 37.19 19.84
N VAL A 984 21.65 36.68 19.21
CA VAL A 984 20.58 37.53 18.63
C VAL A 984 19.42 37.82 19.59
N GLY A 985 19.58 37.52 20.89
CA GLY A 985 18.66 37.97 21.95
C GLY A 985 17.38 37.14 22.12
N LEU A 986 17.31 35.93 21.55
CA LEU A 986 16.10 35.11 21.50
C LEU A 986 16.10 34.03 22.58
N SER A 987 16.31 34.47 23.82
CA SER A 987 16.55 33.68 25.03
C SER A 987 15.38 32.83 25.55
N GLY A 988 14.30 32.69 24.77
CA GLY A 988 13.11 31.90 25.08
C GLY A 988 12.97 30.57 24.32
N ILE A 989 13.83 30.29 23.33
CA ILE A 989 13.87 29.00 22.62
C ILE A 989 15.17 28.29 22.98
N SER A 990 15.09 27.09 23.54
CA SER A 990 16.28 26.29 23.87
C SER A 990 16.90 25.66 22.62
N ALA A 991 18.17 25.30 22.68
CA ALA A 991 18.84 24.63 21.56
C ALA A 991 18.21 23.28 21.21
N SER A 992 17.80 22.51 22.23
CA SER A 992 17.09 21.24 22.06
C SER A 992 15.68 21.44 21.49
N SER A 993 14.95 22.48 21.89
CA SER A 993 13.64 22.80 21.28
C SER A 993 13.78 23.33 19.85
N PHE A 994 14.84 24.08 19.52
CA PHE A 994 15.14 24.48 18.15
C PHE A 994 15.56 23.29 17.29
N LEU A 995 16.42 22.41 17.81
CA LEU A 995 16.80 21.15 17.15
C LEU A 995 15.60 20.23 16.95
N TYR A 996 14.73 20.09 17.95
CA TYR A 996 13.49 19.33 17.84
C TYR A 996 12.56 19.97 16.80
N CYS A 997 12.36 21.30 16.81
CA CYS A 997 11.61 21.97 15.76
C CYS A 997 12.24 21.77 14.38
N VAL A 998 13.57 21.74 14.24
CA VAL A 998 14.26 21.50 12.95
C VAL A 998 14.18 20.03 12.52
N ASN A 999 14.21 19.09 13.47
CA ASN A 999 14.20 17.66 13.20
C ASN A 999 12.77 17.13 12.98
N ASP A 1000 11.77 17.58 13.73
CA ASP A 1000 10.37 17.34 13.39
C ASP A 1000 10.04 18.08 12.08
N PHE A 1001 10.41 19.35 11.89
CA PHE A 1001 10.26 20.00 10.57
C PHE A 1001 10.87 19.22 9.41
N SER A 1002 11.97 18.50 9.64
CA SER A 1002 12.63 17.66 8.62
C SER A 1002 11.97 16.28 8.47
N SER A 1003 11.53 15.65 9.57
CA SER A 1003 10.69 14.44 9.54
C SER A 1003 9.37 14.75 8.85
N ARG A 1004 8.61 15.73 9.35
CA ARG A 1004 7.39 16.28 8.73
C ARG A 1004 7.62 16.66 7.26
N ALA A 1005 8.80 17.14 6.86
CA ALA A 1005 9.10 17.35 5.45
C ALA A 1005 9.28 16.05 4.66
N VAL A 1006 9.93 15.02 5.22
CA VAL A 1006 10.07 13.68 4.62
C VAL A 1006 8.74 12.94 4.61
N ASP A 1007 8.04 12.89 5.73
CA ASP A 1007 6.69 12.33 5.92
C ASP A 1007 5.70 13.02 4.97
N ALA A 1008 5.75 14.35 4.85
CA ALA A 1008 4.97 15.07 3.85
C ALA A 1008 5.44 14.78 2.41
N VAL A 1009 6.73 14.58 2.12
CA VAL A 1009 7.20 14.16 0.78
C VAL A 1009 6.71 12.76 0.44
N LEU A 1010 6.75 11.81 1.38
CA LEU A 1010 6.29 10.43 1.22
C LEU A 1010 4.77 10.40 1.06
N THR A 1011 4.03 11.02 1.98
CA THR A 1011 2.57 11.12 1.91
C THR A 1011 2.11 11.89 0.67
N TRP A 1012 2.87 12.90 0.21
CA TRP A 1012 2.61 13.58 -1.06
C TRP A 1012 2.97 12.73 -2.27
N ARG A 1013 4.03 11.91 -2.22
CA ARG A 1013 4.35 10.92 -3.26
C ARG A 1013 3.24 9.88 -3.37
N ASP A 1014 2.69 9.45 -2.24
CA ASP A 1014 1.75 8.33 -2.11
C ASP A 1014 0.27 8.75 -2.16
N MET A 1015 -0.02 10.06 -2.11
CA MET A 1015 -1.33 10.61 -2.46
C MET A 1015 -1.70 10.31 -3.91
N ASP A 1016 -2.83 9.66 -4.14
CA ASP A 1016 -3.46 9.66 -5.46
C ASP A 1016 -3.87 11.07 -5.87
N ASN A 1017 -3.61 11.43 -7.12
CA ASN A 1017 -4.18 12.61 -7.73
C ASN A 1017 -5.62 12.35 -8.19
N VAL A 1018 -6.51 13.30 -7.92
CA VAL A 1018 -7.60 13.64 -8.84
C VAL A 1018 -6.94 14.25 -10.09
N ASN A 1019 -6.72 13.41 -11.09
CA ASN A 1019 -5.64 13.50 -12.08
C ASN A 1019 -6.00 14.22 -13.40
#